data_AF-H6NBA9-F1
#
_entry.id   AF-H6NBA9-F1
#
_cell.length_a   1.000
_cell.length_b   1.000
_cell.length_c   1.000
_cell.angle_alpha   90.00
_cell.angle_beta   90.00
_cell.angle_gamma   90.00
#
_symmetry.space_group_name_H-M   'P 1'
#
loop_
_entity.id
_entity.type
_entity.pdbx_description
1 polymer ?
#
loop_
_entity_poly.entity_id
_entity_poly.type
_entity_poly.pdbx_seq_one_letter_code
_entity_poly.pdbx_strand_id
1 'polypeptide(L)'
;MKRKSKSYRTGVMLLTAALTLGSALPGFAAESGGSTSSAGSAAVLSLGSAPAIGQVRVTDSASFELRNLTMLPEPGNRTVTFTVTVHNDGDSELLFIDYWVRMRTKSGQQISVRLLPQDKEKNRIAAKSSEDISFYATVNEKTALTDLVFDFIRWDFSQPNFESKLGEVAVPETYNLVTPADASHTIDLAGNPVKSSIKKVLLSRNEKNYTPTVVLTLENTGTRSSALPAYQYLLRTSEGYMYPLDAKGVKDLVINPKVTKDIELTGSVPISVSTEGWQLVIVQNAADLKLNLPVAFYALPAVTKTEGADTGKEYSFTNEEGTYTAQLKTVQRLPWEDEDLLTAGITLTNKGPESLPIPNLAGYFMLEDKVKVEAKLVKTDKVIGLAPNASASFQFVGKIPYTYEFGTVKLVLQEKEGADTGTDSSGSDSGSSSDSSGETSDLLEFTHRSEMMNIPYNNIGESYKSTAVGRSMNYKVRSITTYPGETSDILTAQLEVTNTEKRFTDIAKLVAQFKTSDGTVFPAAVSEVKTKVGPGNPALLTLSTTVPKGSPSVGMHVIIGDAVTGEKLAEGEEESKPEAYVNAAAFWLPAENFTVQDNVKNISLAPYELTLNNVRTTMDQTGIQFKFDYDLLKKEPAVVNMEGRKIVIEVADEAGKFKFSREYDGKDFEGTAAKEGDSGVQNDEGRLTVGSHKNQEIKVADPDAIYSISFIKHYKLNVYDSYQGQKKLIASKQIQWFTTME
;
A
#
# COMPACT_ATOMS: atom_id res chain seq x y z
N MET A 1 -8.69 -63.70 50.82
CA MET A 1 -8.66 -63.58 49.34
C MET A 1 -7.23 -63.30 48.86
N LYS A 2 -6.93 -63.45 47.56
CA LYS A 2 -5.59 -63.26 46.99
C LYS A 2 -5.29 -61.77 46.66
N ARG A 3 -4.19 -61.20 47.17
CA ARG A 3 -3.04 -60.69 46.37
C ARG A 3 -1.95 -60.01 47.23
N LYS A 4 -0.70 -60.10 46.73
CA LYS A 4 0.47 -59.26 47.10
C LYS A 4 0.44 -58.01 46.18
N SER A 5 1.23 -56.93 46.32
CA SER A 5 2.54 -56.67 46.96
C SER A 5 2.63 -55.18 47.38
N LYS A 6 3.50 -54.71 48.29
CA LYS A 6 4.92 -54.27 48.09
C LYS A 6 5.20 -53.63 46.69
N SER A 7 5.96 -52.55 46.52
CA SER A 7 6.67 -51.59 47.43
C SER A 7 7.15 -50.37 46.56
N TYR A 8 8.01 -49.39 46.93
CA TYR A 8 9.00 -49.21 48.01
C TYR A 8 9.44 -47.71 48.14
N ARG A 9 10.00 -47.34 49.31
CA ARG A 9 11.07 -46.34 49.58
C ARG A 9 11.11 -44.97 48.84
N THR A 10 11.06 -43.90 49.64
CA THR A 10 12.03 -42.78 49.58
C THR A 10 12.98 -42.86 50.78
N GLY A 11 14.21 -42.34 50.65
CA GLY A 11 15.24 -42.31 51.70
C GLY A 11 15.84 -40.92 51.87
N VAL A 12 16.42 -40.64 53.04
CA VAL A 12 16.85 -39.29 53.45
C VAL A 12 18.36 -39.24 53.74
N MET A 13 19.04 -38.26 53.16
CA MET A 13 20.20 -37.55 53.73
C MET A 13 20.05 -36.07 53.29
N LEU A 14 19.96 -35.03 54.13
CA LEU A 14 20.73 -34.54 55.30
C LEU A 14 22.09 -33.90 54.98
N LEU A 15 22.12 -32.57 55.08
CA LEU A 15 23.14 -31.65 55.64
C LEU A 15 22.47 -30.24 55.63
N THR A 16 21.98 -29.67 56.73
CA THR A 16 22.67 -28.79 57.72
C THR A 16 23.37 -27.56 57.11
N ALA A 17 23.27 -26.34 57.67
CA ALA A 17 22.44 -25.81 58.78
C ALA A 17 22.51 -24.26 58.82
N ALA A 18 21.84 -23.65 59.82
CA ALA A 18 21.91 -22.24 60.25
C ALA A 18 21.34 -21.18 59.28
N LEU A 19 20.82 -20.02 59.70
CA LEU A 19 20.14 -19.51 60.91
C LEU A 19 20.25 -17.98 60.83
N THR A 20 19.13 -17.27 60.65
CA THR A 20 18.85 -15.99 61.31
C THR A 20 17.34 -15.81 61.36
N LEU A 21 16.83 -15.18 62.44
CA LEU A 21 15.39 -14.93 62.61
C LEU A 21 15.04 -13.54 62.09
N GLY A 22 13.90 -13.41 61.43
CA GLY A 22 13.26 -12.11 61.19
C GLY A 22 12.47 -11.66 62.41
N SER A 23 12.88 -10.55 63.04
CA SER A 23 12.12 -9.90 64.10
C SER A 23 11.12 -8.90 63.49
N ALA A 24 9.83 -9.17 63.65
CA ALA A 24 8.79 -8.20 63.32
C ALA A 24 8.59 -7.18 64.45
N LEU A 25 7.94 -6.06 64.06
CA LEU A 25 7.12 -5.10 64.82
C LEU A 25 7.66 -3.65 64.86
N PRO A 26 6.78 -2.64 64.93
CA PRO A 26 5.34 -2.62 64.63
C PRO A 26 4.96 -1.61 63.52
N GLY A 27 3.83 -1.84 62.85
CA GLY A 27 3.17 -0.78 62.08
C GLY A 27 2.33 0.09 63.01
N PHE A 28 2.54 1.41 63.00
CA PHE A 28 1.64 2.36 63.64
C PHE A 28 0.63 2.89 62.63
N ALA A 29 -0.65 2.65 62.88
CA ALA A 29 -1.75 3.35 62.21
C ALA A 29 -2.18 4.53 63.09
N ALA A 30 -2.44 5.68 62.47
CA ALA A 30 -3.04 6.85 63.10
C ALA A 30 -4.03 7.51 62.14
N GLU A 31 -5.32 7.40 62.43
CA GLU A 31 -6.36 8.17 61.73
C GLU A 31 -6.57 9.51 62.45
N SER A 32 -6.51 10.61 61.71
CA SER A 32 -7.39 11.77 61.88
C SER A 32 -7.15 12.77 60.74
N GLY A 33 -8.20 13.50 60.36
CA GLY A 33 -8.18 14.35 59.17
C GLY A 33 -7.34 15.62 59.33
N GLY A 34 -6.38 15.81 58.42
CA GLY A 34 -5.71 17.08 58.17
C GLY A 34 -5.31 17.14 56.70
N SER A 35 -5.97 18.00 55.92
CA SER A 35 -5.77 18.08 54.47
C SER A 35 -4.46 18.81 54.14
N THR A 36 -3.32 18.15 54.34
CA THR A 36 -2.06 18.55 53.72
C THR A 36 -2.08 18.14 52.26
N SER A 37 -1.99 19.13 51.37
CA SER A 37 -1.72 18.88 49.96
C SER A 37 -0.44 18.06 49.84
N SER A 38 -0.49 16.93 49.12
CA SER A 38 0.73 16.20 48.77
C SER A 38 1.59 17.13 47.92
N ALA A 39 2.71 17.60 48.49
CA ALA A 39 3.68 18.39 47.75
C ALA A 39 4.12 17.57 46.54
N GLY A 40 3.79 18.06 45.34
CA GLY A 40 4.19 17.41 44.11
C GLY A 40 5.70 17.30 44.09
N SER A 41 6.22 16.07 43.96
CA SER A 41 7.66 15.85 43.86
C SER A 41 8.17 16.62 42.64
N ALA A 42 9.01 17.65 42.88
CA ALA A 42 9.53 18.49 41.80
C ALA A 42 10.29 17.61 40.80
N ALA A 43 10.01 17.81 39.50
CA ALA A 43 10.64 17.01 38.46
C ALA A 43 12.16 17.22 38.48
N VAL A 44 12.91 16.12 38.61
CA VAL A 44 14.39 16.16 38.57
C VAL A 44 14.83 16.76 37.25
N LEU A 45 15.74 17.72 37.31
CA LEU A 45 16.24 18.48 36.17
C LEU A 45 17.47 17.79 35.59
N SER A 46 17.47 17.49 34.29
CA SER A 46 18.55 16.78 33.60
C SER A 46 19.27 17.70 32.61
N LEU A 47 20.60 17.59 32.52
CA LEU A 47 21.46 18.36 31.59
C LEU A 47 22.13 17.47 30.51
N GLY A 48 21.63 16.24 30.32
CA GLY A 48 22.16 15.29 29.33
C GLY A 48 23.51 14.68 29.68
N SER A 49 24.20 14.11 28.68
CA SER A 49 25.57 13.60 28.79
C SER A 49 26.47 14.16 27.66
N ALA A 50 26.85 15.44 27.76
CA ALA A 50 27.78 16.04 26.79
C ALA A 50 29.25 15.74 27.17
N PRO A 51 30.19 15.74 26.20
CA PRO A 51 31.59 15.41 26.47
C PRO A 51 32.25 16.28 27.55
N ALA A 52 33.21 15.68 28.24
CA ALA A 52 34.13 16.36 29.14
C ALA A 52 34.99 17.38 28.37
N ILE A 53 35.25 18.53 29.00
CA ILE A 53 35.99 19.65 28.41
C ILE A 53 37.41 19.71 28.97
N GLY A 54 37.56 19.39 30.25
CA GLY A 54 38.83 19.41 30.97
C GLY A 54 38.61 19.14 32.45
N GLN A 55 39.71 18.83 33.15
CA GLN A 55 39.72 18.52 34.57
C GLN A 55 40.80 19.35 35.27
N VAL A 56 40.49 19.89 36.45
CA VAL A 56 41.44 20.58 37.32
C VAL A 56 41.64 19.76 38.59
N ARG A 57 42.90 19.45 38.92
CA ARG A 57 43.26 18.85 40.20
C ARG A 57 43.19 19.93 41.29
N VAL A 58 42.39 19.70 42.32
CA VAL A 58 42.12 20.69 43.38
C VAL A 58 42.87 20.39 44.68
N THR A 59 43.20 19.12 44.91
CA THR A 59 44.13 18.66 45.97
C THR A 59 44.94 17.46 45.48
N ASP A 60 45.87 16.95 46.29
CA ASP A 60 46.57 15.70 45.97
C ASP A 60 45.64 14.48 45.83
N SER A 61 44.40 14.54 46.31
CA SER A 61 43.43 13.43 46.28
C SER A 61 42.03 13.83 45.76
N ALA A 62 41.90 14.95 45.05
CA ALA A 62 40.63 15.37 44.49
C ALA A 62 40.79 16.18 43.20
N SER A 63 39.84 16.02 42.28
CA SER A 63 39.79 16.74 41.00
C SER A 63 38.36 17.08 40.60
N PHE A 64 38.20 18.21 39.91
CA PHE A 64 36.91 18.69 39.39
C PHE A 64 36.94 18.59 37.87
N GLU A 65 35.99 17.85 37.29
CA GLU A 65 35.84 17.69 35.84
C GLU A 65 34.67 18.52 35.32
N LEU A 66 34.90 19.32 34.27
CA LEU A 66 33.85 20.10 33.63
C LEU A 66 33.25 19.31 32.45
N ARG A 67 31.94 19.05 32.50
CA ARG A 67 31.17 18.31 31.48
C ARG A 67 29.75 18.90 31.35
N ASN A 68 28.93 18.35 30.45
CA ASN A 68 27.54 18.78 30.21
C ASN A 68 27.35 20.28 29.88
N LEU A 69 28.40 21.00 29.45
CA LEU A 69 28.30 22.41 29.13
C LEU A 69 27.44 22.60 27.89
N THR A 70 26.35 23.34 28.03
CA THR A 70 25.32 23.52 27.02
C THR A 70 24.88 24.98 27.01
N MET A 71 24.40 25.45 25.84
CA MET A 71 23.93 26.83 25.67
C MET A 71 22.69 26.86 24.79
N LEU A 72 21.63 27.48 25.30
CA LEU A 72 20.34 27.65 24.64
C LEU A 72 20.08 29.15 24.41
N PRO A 73 19.78 29.60 23.18
CA PRO A 73 19.39 30.99 22.94
C PRO A 73 17.97 31.25 23.47
N GLU A 74 17.76 32.42 24.04
CA GLU A 74 16.47 32.91 24.55
C GLU A 74 16.26 34.36 24.08
N PRO A 75 15.04 34.90 24.06
CA PRO A 75 14.82 36.29 23.69
C PRO A 75 15.64 37.27 24.57
N GLY A 76 16.56 38.02 23.95
CA GLY A 76 17.42 38.98 24.65
C GLY A 76 18.65 38.38 25.36
N ASN A 77 18.85 37.06 25.39
CA ASN A 77 19.92 36.43 26.16
C ASN A 77 20.34 35.04 25.64
N ARG A 78 21.28 34.37 26.33
CA ARG A 78 21.47 32.91 26.22
C ARG A 78 21.62 32.30 27.60
N THR A 79 20.90 31.21 27.85
CA THR A 79 21.05 30.38 29.04
C THR A 79 22.21 29.41 28.83
N VAL A 80 23.13 29.35 29.80
CA VAL A 80 24.27 28.43 29.84
C VAL A 80 24.10 27.50 31.02
N THR A 81 24.28 26.20 30.81
CA THR A 81 24.15 25.15 31.82
C THR A 81 25.36 24.21 31.77
N PHE A 82 25.84 23.71 32.90
CA PHE A 82 26.99 22.80 32.95
C PHE A 82 27.00 21.95 34.23
N THR A 83 27.75 20.85 34.22
CA THR A 83 27.97 19.99 35.38
C THR A 83 29.46 19.98 35.75
N VAL A 84 29.76 20.12 37.03
CA VAL A 84 31.08 19.83 37.60
C VAL A 84 30.97 18.49 38.30
N THR A 85 31.67 17.47 37.80
CA THR A 85 31.86 16.22 38.53
C THR A 85 32.99 16.40 39.52
N VAL A 86 32.70 16.24 40.80
CA VAL A 86 33.70 16.31 41.87
C VAL A 86 34.16 14.90 42.20
N HIS A 87 35.42 14.58 41.90
CA HIS A 87 36.06 13.32 42.28
C HIS A 87 36.80 13.50 43.61
N ASN A 88 36.53 12.62 44.57
CA ASN A 88 37.27 12.56 45.84
C ASN A 88 37.92 11.19 46.00
N ASP A 89 39.14 11.06 45.49
CA ASP A 89 40.00 9.88 45.65
C ASP A 89 40.67 9.83 47.04
N GLY A 90 40.35 10.77 47.95
CA GLY A 90 40.83 10.81 49.33
C GLY A 90 40.24 9.72 50.23
N ASP A 91 40.84 9.57 51.41
CA ASP A 91 40.36 8.69 52.49
C ASP A 91 39.42 9.41 53.47
N SER A 92 39.13 10.70 53.25
CA SER A 92 38.24 11.54 54.05
C SER A 92 37.17 12.22 53.19
N GLU A 93 36.13 12.75 53.82
CA GLU A 93 35.13 13.61 53.17
C GLU A 93 35.78 14.89 52.61
N LEU A 94 35.31 15.37 51.46
CA LEU A 94 35.66 16.64 50.85
C LEU A 94 34.50 17.63 51.00
N LEU A 95 34.75 18.77 51.65
CA LEU A 95 33.78 19.85 51.79
C LEU A 95 33.73 20.66 50.50
N PHE A 96 32.72 20.45 49.65
CA PHE A 96 32.56 21.21 48.40
C PHE A 96 32.27 22.69 48.66
N ILE A 97 31.67 23.03 49.80
CA ILE A 97 31.40 24.42 50.22
C ILE A 97 32.66 25.29 50.36
N ASP A 98 33.84 24.69 50.54
CA ASP A 98 35.14 25.39 50.53
C ASP A 98 35.56 25.86 49.13
N TYR A 99 34.83 25.47 48.08
CA TYR A 99 35.18 25.69 46.68
C TYR A 99 34.08 26.41 45.91
N TRP A 100 34.45 26.99 44.76
CA TRP A 100 33.48 27.55 43.83
C TRP A 100 34.00 27.48 42.38
N VAL A 101 33.08 27.58 41.43
CA VAL A 101 33.38 27.70 39.99
C VAL A 101 32.94 29.08 39.51
N ARG A 102 33.84 29.83 38.88
CA ARG A 102 33.57 31.15 38.31
C ARG A 102 33.63 31.05 36.78
N MET A 103 32.54 31.43 36.12
CA MET A 103 32.53 31.56 34.67
C MET A 103 32.92 32.98 34.25
N ARG A 104 33.71 33.11 33.19
CA ARG A 104 34.06 34.38 32.55
C ARG A 104 34.18 34.22 31.04
N THR A 105 34.25 35.33 30.31
CA THR A 105 34.69 35.31 28.91
C THR A 105 36.22 35.28 28.79
N LYS A 106 36.73 34.88 27.62
CA LYS A 106 38.14 35.05 27.20
C LYS A 106 38.57 36.53 27.20
N SER A 107 37.64 37.47 27.08
CA SER A 107 37.86 38.92 27.26
C SER A 107 37.82 39.41 28.71
N GLY A 108 37.66 38.51 29.70
CA GLY A 108 37.75 38.81 31.13
C GLY A 108 36.45 39.27 31.81
N GLN A 109 35.31 39.31 31.10
CA GLN A 109 34.03 39.65 31.71
C GLN A 109 33.57 38.48 32.61
N GLN A 110 33.46 38.72 33.92
CA GLN A 110 32.90 37.74 34.85
C GLN A 110 31.39 37.56 34.65
N ILE A 111 30.91 36.33 34.84
CA ILE A 111 29.52 35.93 34.67
C ILE A 111 29.04 35.23 35.95
N SER A 112 27.87 35.62 36.47
CA SER A 112 27.30 35.00 37.66
C SER A 112 26.74 33.61 37.34
N VAL A 113 27.25 32.59 38.03
CA VAL A 113 26.74 31.21 37.98
C VAL A 113 25.90 30.91 39.23
N ARG A 114 25.00 29.95 39.13
CA ARG A 114 24.07 29.53 40.20
C ARG A 114 23.90 28.02 40.18
N LEU A 115 23.77 27.38 41.34
CA LEU A 115 23.44 25.96 41.47
C LEU A 115 21.99 25.69 41.05
N LEU A 116 21.74 24.56 40.38
CA LEU A 116 20.38 24.03 40.23
C LEU A 116 19.79 23.67 41.61
N PRO A 117 18.47 23.82 41.83
CA PRO A 117 17.84 23.61 43.14
C PRO A 117 18.17 22.28 43.81
N GLN A 118 18.22 21.20 43.03
CA GLN A 118 18.47 19.83 43.49
C GLN A 118 19.88 19.59 44.04
N ASP A 119 20.86 20.40 43.64
CA ASP A 119 22.28 20.20 44.01
C ASP A 119 22.73 21.12 45.16
N LYS A 120 21.85 22.00 45.66
CA LYS A 120 22.16 22.97 46.74
C LYS A 120 22.62 22.33 48.05
N GLU A 121 22.24 21.07 48.30
CA GLU A 121 22.59 20.36 49.53
C GLU A 121 23.87 19.51 49.38
N LYS A 122 24.43 19.33 48.16
CA LYS A 122 25.66 18.58 47.84
C LYS A 122 26.95 19.30 48.27
N ASN A 123 27.02 19.68 49.54
CA ASN A 123 28.14 20.41 50.12
C ASN A 123 29.26 19.49 50.66
N ARG A 124 29.08 18.17 50.58
CA ARG A 124 29.93 17.13 51.17
C ARG A 124 30.06 15.96 50.20
N ILE A 125 31.27 15.61 49.80
CA ILE A 125 31.55 14.47 48.90
C ILE A 125 32.27 13.39 49.69
N ALA A 126 31.76 12.16 49.69
CA ALA A 126 32.32 11.07 50.48
C ALA A 126 33.72 10.64 49.99
N ALA A 127 34.45 9.93 50.85
CA ALA A 127 35.74 9.33 50.48
C ALA A 127 35.54 8.25 49.39
N LYS A 128 36.44 8.21 48.40
CA LYS A 128 36.40 7.32 47.23
C LYS A 128 35.09 7.39 46.41
N SER A 129 34.41 8.55 46.41
CA SER A 129 33.18 8.76 45.63
C SER A 129 33.34 9.86 44.59
N SER A 130 32.30 10.05 43.78
CA SER A 130 32.18 11.22 42.92
C SER A 130 30.73 11.70 42.92
N GLU A 131 30.53 13.02 42.82
CA GLU A 131 29.22 13.66 42.82
C GLU A 131 29.14 14.68 41.69
N ASP A 132 28.00 14.70 40.99
CA ASP A 132 27.72 15.65 39.92
C ASP A 132 26.99 16.87 40.48
N ILE A 133 27.53 18.06 40.24
CA ILE A 133 27.00 19.34 40.75
C ILE A 133 26.69 20.24 39.56
N SER A 134 25.41 20.57 39.36
CA SER A 134 24.91 21.25 38.17
C SER A 134 24.67 22.74 38.38
N PHE A 135 25.08 23.53 37.40
CA PHE A 135 25.05 24.98 37.42
C PHE A 135 24.33 25.55 36.20
N TYR A 136 23.79 26.76 36.36
CA TYR A 136 23.25 27.59 35.29
C TYR A 136 23.72 29.04 35.41
N ALA A 137 23.70 29.76 34.29
CA ALA A 137 24.07 31.16 34.15
C ALA A 137 23.36 31.78 32.94
N THR A 138 23.34 33.11 32.87
CA THR A 138 22.79 33.86 31.73
C THR A 138 23.89 34.74 31.13
N VAL A 139 24.04 34.69 29.81
CA VAL A 139 24.97 35.53 29.03
C VAL A 139 24.21 36.37 28.00
N ASN A 140 24.88 37.34 27.38
CA ASN A 140 24.29 38.16 26.33
C ASN A 140 24.21 37.39 24.99
N GLU A 141 23.36 37.86 24.08
CA GLU A 141 23.08 37.21 22.77
C GLU A 141 24.31 37.03 21.86
N LYS A 142 25.45 37.70 22.13
CA LYS A 142 26.65 37.64 21.30
C LYS A 142 27.71 36.67 21.81
N THR A 143 27.69 36.31 23.09
CA THR A 143 28.66 35.38 23.70
C THR A 143 28.50 33.97 23.13
N ALA A 144 29.53 33.46 22.46
CA ALA A 144 29.61 32.09 21.98
C ALA A 144 30.03 31.13 23.10
N LEU A 145 29.77 29.84 22.92
CA LEU A 145 30.19 28.79 23.86
C LEU A 145 31.71 28.74 24.00
N THR A 146 32.41 28.93 22.89
CA THR A 146 33.86 28.99 22.77
C THR A 146 34.47 30.26 23.36
N ASP A 147 33.68 31.27 23.75
CA ASP A 147 34.20 32.44 24.48
C ASP A 147 34.40 32.17 25.98
N LEU A 148 33.87 31.06 26.50
CA LEU A 148 33.79 30.82 27.94
C LEU A 148 35.07 30.19 28.52
N VAL A 149 35.38 30.59 29.75
CA VAL A 149 36.43 30.01 30.59
C VAL A 149 35.89 29.86 32.02
N PHE A 150 36.22 28.74 32.64
CA PHE A 150 35.77 28.34 33.97
C PHE A 150 36.98 28.33 34.90
N ASP A 151 37.09 29.33 35.77
CA ASP A 151 38.08 29.37 36.83
C ASP A 151 37.57 28.54 38.03
N PHE A 152 38.38 27.60 38.51
CA PHE A 152 38.09 26.85 39.74
C PHE A 152 38.84 27.48 40.90
N ILE A 153 38.12 27.82 41.97
CA ILE A 153 38.66 28.54 43.13
C ILE A 153 38.33 27.84 44.45
N ARG A 154 39.13 28.12 45.46
CA ARG A 154 38.90 27.79 46.86
C ARG A 154 38.73 29.08 47.67
N TRP A 155 37.83 29.08 48.64
CA TRP A 155 37.77 30.12 49.66
C TRP A 155 38.98 30.02 50.58
N ASP A 156 39.79 31.07 50.61
CA ASP A 156 41.06 31.13 51.31
C ASP A 156 41.19 32.50 52.00
N PHE A 157 40.76 32.55 53.25
CA PHE A 157 40.73 33.78 54.06
C PHE A 157 42.13 34.36 54.36
N SER A 158 43.21 33.72 53.92
CA SER A 158 44.57 34.29 53.96
C SER A 158 44.91 35.17 52.75
N GLN A 159 44.16 35.09 51.65
CA GLN A 159 44.44 35.78 50.39
C GLN A 159 43.66 37.10 50.23
N PRO A 160 44.17 38.05 49.40
CA PRO A 160 43.37 39.17 48.92
C PRO A 160 42.06 38.70 48.26
N ASN A 161 40.95 39.35 48.60
CA ASN A 161 39.58 38.95 48.21
C ASN A 161 39.11 37.58 48.74
N PHE A 162 39.89 36.94 49.62
CA PHE A 162 39.59 35.64 50.24
C PHE A 162 39.49 34.45 49.26
N GLU A 163 40.21 34.50 48.13
CA GLU A 163 40.13 33.49 47.06
C GLU A 163 41.51 32.98 46.62
N SER A 164 41.66 31.66 46.53
CA SER A 164 42.82 30.98 45.93
C SER A 164 42.39 30.28 44.64
N LYS A 165 42.97 30.64 43.49
CA LYS A 165 42.68 30.00 42.20
C LYS A 165 43.48 28.69 42.05
N LEU A 166 42.77 27.61 41.73
CA LEU A 166 43.31 26.25 41.61
C LEU A 166 43.63 25.88 40.15
N GLY A 167 42.87 26.41 39.20
CA GLY A 167 43.08 26.19 37.77
C GLY A 167 42.00 26.85 36.91
N GLU A 168 42.04 26.60 35.60
CA GLU A 168 40.99 27.00 34.67
C GLU A 168 40.76 25.95 33.58
N VAL A 169 39.53 25.89 33.07
CA VAL A 169 39.18 25.15 31.85
C VAL A 169 38.56 26.13 30.85
N ALA A 170 39.23 26.33 29.71
CA ALA A 170 38.69 27.11 28.59
C ALA A 170 37.97 26.18 27.61
N VAL A 171 36.87 26.63 27.02
CA VAL A 171 36.16 25.86 25.99
C VAL A 171 37.01 25.81 24.71
N PRO A 172 37.36 24.61 24.20
CA PRO A 172 38.12 24.47 22.97
C PRO A 172 37.23 24.68 21.74
N GLU A 173 37.83 25.12 20.63
CA GLU A 173 37.11 25.42 19.39
C GLU A 173 36.47 24.19 18.73
N THR A 174 36.94 22.99 19.10
CA THR A 174 36.41 21.70 18.66
C THR A 174 35.23 21.19 19.50
N TYR A 175 34.78 21.93 20.52
CA TYR A 175 33.69 21.47 21.40
C TYR A 175 32.33 21.52 20.68
N ASN A 176 31.74 20.35 20.47
CA ASN A 176 30.43 20.20 19.82
C ASN A 176 29.45 19.45 20.75
N LEU A 177 28.21 19.93 20.80
CA LEU A 177 27.10 19.37 21.57
C LEU A 177 26.19 18.46 20.74
N VAL A 178 26.26 18.61 19.42
CA VAL A 178 25.35 17.97 18.47
C VAL A 178 25.78 16.53 18.27
N THR A 179 24.99 15.60 18.80
CA THR A 179 25.10 14.17 18.53
C THR A 179 25.04 13.95 17.01
N PRO A 180 26.02 13.29 16.38
CA PRO A 180 25.98 13.04 14.94
C PRO A 180 24.73 12.27 14.49
N ALA A 181 24.42 12.36 13.20
CA ALA A 181 23.44 11.48 12.58
C ALA A 181 23.81 10.00 12.83
N ASP A 182 22.79 9.15 12.99
CA ASP A 182 22.89 7.71 13.27
C ASP A 182 23.62 7.32 14.58
N ALA A 183 24.14 8.29 15.35
CA ALA A 183 24.70 8.09 16.68
C ALA A 183 23.63 8.21 17.79
N SER A 184 23.97 7.69 18.98
CA SER A 184 23.09 7.72 20.16
C SER A 184 23.71 8.48 21.32
N HIS A 185 22.89 9.27 22.01
CA HIS A 185 23.21 10.03 23.22
C HIS A 185 22.46 9.43 24.43
N THR A 186 23.04 9.50 25.63
CA THR A 186 22.38 9.00 26.85
C THR A 186 21.79 10.16 27.65
N ILE A 187 20.49 10.12 27.89
CA ILE A 187 19.80 11.05 28.79
C ILE A 187 19.64 10.35 30.15
N ASP A 188 20.01 11.01 31.24
CA ASP A 188 19.64 10.53 32.57
C ASP A 188 18.21 10.94 32.93
N LEU A 189 17.38 9.95 33.27
CA LEU A 189 16.02 10.14 33.77
C LEU A 189 15.93 9.72 35.25
N ALA A 190 16.38 10.63 36.13
CA ALA A 190 16.38 10.51 37.59
C ALA A 190 17.25 9.33 38.12
N GLY A 191 18.50 9.29 37.69
CA GLY A 191 19.46 8.23 38.02
C GLY A 191 19.14 6.91 37.31
N ASN A 192 18.63 6.95 36.09
CA ASN A 192 18.39 5.79 35.26
C ASN A 192 18.66 6.15 33.78
N PRO A 193 19.68 5.56 33.14
CA PRO A 193 20.10 5.95 31.79
C PRO A 193 19.10 5.47 30.73
N VAL A 194 18.72 6.40 29.86
CA VAL A 194 17.95 6.12 28.64
C VAL A 194 18.79 6.57 27.45
N LYS A 195 19.20 5.60 26.63
CA LYS A 195 19.89 5.84 25.37
C LYS A 195 18.88 6.34 24.34
N SER A 196 19.28 7.29 23.50
CA SER A 196 18.37 8.00 22.60
C SER A 196 19.04 8.38 21.29
N SER A 197 18.30 8.30 20.17
CA SER A 197 18.83 8.46 18.81
C SER A 197 17.73 8.80 17.81
N ILE A 198 18.07 9.52 16.73
CA ILE A 198 17.15 9.73 15.61
C ILE A 198 17.15 8.47 14.73
N LYS A 199 15.98 7.90 14.47
CA LYS A 199 15.81 6.66 13.70
C LYS A 199 15.55 6.90 12.20
N LYS A 200 14.83 7.97 11.88
CA LYS A 200 14.61 8.48 10.52
C LYS A 200 14.05 9.91 10.58
N VAL A 201 14.14 10.61 9.46
CA VAL A 201 13.47 11.91 9.25
C VAL A 201 12.74 11.85 7.92
N LEU A 202 11.44 12.13 7.96
CA LEU A 202 10.61 12.35 6.78
C LEU A 202 10.37 13.85 6.63
N LEU A 203 10.23 14.32 5.39
CA LEU A 203 9.97 15.73 5.10
C LEU A 203 8.95 15.83 3.96
N SER A 204 7.72 16.24 4.29
CA SER A 204 6.76 16.71 3.29
C SER A 204 6.82 18.24 3.18
N ARG A 205 6.14 18.80 2.19
CA ARG A 205 6.04 20.25 1.96
C ARG A 205 4.66 20.59 1.39
N ASN A 206 4.27 21.85 1.52
CA ASN A 206 3.29 22.50 0.65
C ASN A 206 3.88 23.83 0.14
N GLU A 207 3.09 24.68 -0.48
CA GLU A 207 3.55 25.96 -1.03
C GLU A 207 4.17 26.93 0.01
N LYS A 208 3.86 26.75 1.30
CA LYS A 208 4.16 27.72 2.36
C LYS A 208 5.15 27.18 3.39
N ASN A 209 5.07 25.89 3.71
CA ASN A 209 5.87 25.25 4.76
C ASN A 209 6.41 23.88 4.35
N TYR A 210 7.56 23.54 4.91
CA TYR A 210 8.00 22.17 5.14
C TYR A 210 7.34 21.60 6.40
N THR A 211 6.99 20.32 6.37
CA THR A 211 6.42 19.57 7.51
C THR A 211 7.36 18.41 7.86
N PRO A 212 8.38 18.64 8.70
CA PRO A 212 9.26 17.58 9.20
C PRO A 212 8.53 16.61 10.13
N THR A 213 8.76 15.31 9.94
CA THR A 213 8.43 14.25 10.90
C THR A 213 9.72 13.54 11.32
N VAL A 214 10.18 13.81 12.54
CA VAL A 214 11.37 13.20 13.14
C VAL A 214 10.95 12.03 14.01
N VAL A 215 11.53 10.84 13.81
CA VAL A 215 11.29 9.68 14.68
C VAL A 215 12.44 9.56 15.67
N LEU A 216 12.16 9.89 16.93
CA LEU A 216 13.07 9.77 18.06
C LEU A 216 12.89 8.40 18.73
N THR A 217 13.95 7.61 18.79
CA THR A 217 13.98 6.34 19.53
C THR A 217 14.57 6.55 20.91
N LEU A 218 13.93 6.01 21.94
CA LEU A 218 14.36 5.96 23.33
C LEU A 218 14.48 4.50 23.80
N GLU A 219 15.64 4.09 24.30
CA GLU A 219 15.96 2.75 24.81
C GLU A 219 16.37 2.86 26.28
N ASN A 220 15.58 2.33 27.21
CA ASN A 220 15.94 2.31 28.63
C ASN A 220 17.01 1.23 28.87
N THR A 221 18.27 1.66 28.99
CA THR A 221 19.43 0.78 29.25
C THR A 221 19.67 0.54 30.74
N GLY A 222 18.95 1.27 31.61
CA GLY A 222 19.00 1.12 33.05
C GLY A 222 18.22 -0.09 33.60
N THR A 223 18.15 -0.14 34.93
CA THR A 223 17.56 -1.26 35.69
C THR A 223 16.17 -0.97 36.25
N ARG A 224 15.69 0.28 36.15
CA ARG A 224 14.39 0.74 36.67
C ARG A 224 13.54 1.33 35.54
N SER A 225 12.22 1.34 35.68
CA SER A 225 11.35 2.05 34.73
C SER A 225 11.53 3.56 34.89
N SER A 226 11.63 4.28 33.78
CA SER A 226 11.67 5.75 33.76
C SER A 226 10.37 6.29 33.17
N ALA A 227 9.73 7.23 33.88
CA ALA A 227 8.72 8.10 33.30
C ALA A 227 9.42 9.21 32.49
N LEU A 228 8.89 9.54 31.32
CA LEU A 228 9.43 10.62 30.48
C LEU A 228 8.94 11.98 31.02
N PRO A 229 9.84 12.94 31.30
CA PRO A 229 9.44 14.30 31.67
C PRO A 229 8.65 15.01 30.57
N ALA A 230 7.99 16.12 30.93
CA ALA A 230 7.33 17.02 29.99
C ALA A 230 8.37 17.82 29.17
N TYR A 231 9.04 17.15 28.24
CA TYR A 231 9.99 17.76 27.32
C TYR A 231 9.30 18.54 26.20
N GLN A 232 9.90 19.66 25.84
CA GLN A 232 9.65 20.39 24.62
C GLN A 232 10.64 19.90 23.55
N TYR A 233 10.15 19.72 22.33
CA TYR A 233 10.95 19.31 21.18
C TYR A 233 11.00 20.48 20.21
N LEU A 234 12.20 20.90 19.83
CA LEU A 234 12.43 22.03 18.93
C LEU A 234 13.30 21.57 17.76
N LEU A 235 12.93 21.96 16.55
CA LEU A 235 13.80 21.86 15.39
C LEU A 235 14.59 23.16 15.27
N ARG A 236 15.92 23.04 15.28
CA ARG A 236 16.87 24.13 15.10
C ARG A 236 17.40 24.15 13.67
N THR A 237 17.39 25.33 13.05
CA THR A 237 17.94 25.56 11.70
C THR A 237 19.43 25.92 11.75
N SER A 238 20.11 25.92 10.60
CA SER A 238 21.53 26.35 10.50
C SER A 238 21.74 27.81 10.95
N GLU A 239 20.74 28.64 10.65
CA GLU A 239 20.59 30.06 10.95
C GLU A 239 20.26 30.31 12.44
N GLY A 240 19.91 29.25 13.19
CA GLY A 240 19.64 29.30 14.63
C GLY A 240 18.18 29.52 15.02
N TYR A 241 17.25 29.63 14.06
CA TYR A 241 15.81 29.67 14.36
C TYR A 241 15.35 28.35 15.00
N MET A 242 14.38 28.44 15.91
CA MET A 242 13.82 27.32 16.66
C MET A 242 12.32 27.20 16.33
N TYR A 243 11.90 26.06 15.79
CA TYR A 243 10.51 25.74 15.48
C TYR A 243 10.00 24.63 16.39
N PRO A 244 8.81 24.74 17.01
CA PRO A 244 8.28 23.68 17.86
C PRO A 244 7.90 22.43 17.05
N LEU A 245 8.11 21.26 17.65
CA LEU A 245 7.61 19.97 17.17
C LEU A 245 6.63 19.40 18.20
N ASP A 246 5.42 19.08 17.76
CA ASP A 246 4.41 18.37 18.53
C ASP A 246 4.76 16.88 18.63
N ALA A 247 4.68 16.32 19.84
CA ALA A 247 5.08 14.95 20.13
C ALA A 247 3.87 14.04 20.38
N LYS A 248 3.66 13.05 19.50
CA LYS A 248 2.50 12.14 19.61
C LYS A 248 2.72 11.09 20.69
N GLY A 249 1.71 10.88 21.54
CA GLY A 249 1.67 9.77 22.51
C GLY A 249 2.66 9.84 23.68
N VAL A 250 3.34 10.97 23.92
CA VAL A 250 4.36 11.11 24.97
C VAL A 250 3.81 11.40 26.37
N LYS A 251 2.54 11.80 26.48
CA LYS A 251 1.93 12.14 27.77
C LYS A 251 1.88 10.90 28.66
N ASP A 252 2.36 11.04 29.90
CA ASP A 252 2.40 9.98 30.91
C ASP A 252 3.18 8.71 30.47
N LEU A 253 4.08 8.84 29.47
CA LEU A 253 4.83 7.74 28.87
C LEU A 253 5.89 7.17 29.83
N VAL A 254 5.81 5.86 30.08
CA VAL A 254 6.80 5.10 30.87
C VAL A 254 7.57 4.13 29.98
N ILE A 255 8.89 4.11 30.14
CA ILE A 255 9.82 3.21 29.45
C ILE A 255 10.38 2.22 30.48
N ASN A 256 10.01 0.95 30.35
CA ASN A 256 10.47 -0.13 31.24
C ASN A 256 11.93 -0.56 30.92
N PRO A 257 12.65 -1.20 31.85
CA PRO A 257 14.02 -1.67 31.62
C PRO A 257 14.14 -2.52 30.35
N LYS A 258 15.16 -2.24 29.53
CA LYS A 258 15.43 -2.91 28.24
C LYS A 258 14.31 -2.81 27.21
N VAL A 259 13.38 -1.86 27.35
CA VAL A 259 12.35 -1.57 26.35
C VAL A 259 12.76 -0.36 25.51
N THR A 260 12.58 -0.51 24.20
CA THR A 260 12.69 0.56 23.21
C THR A 260 11.31 1.16 22.91
N LYS A 261 11.24 2.47 22.74
CA LYS A 261 10.05 3.23 22.32
C LYS A 261 10.44 4.20 21.20
N ASP A 262 9.63 4.27 20.16
CA ASP A 262 9.71 5.34 19.16
C ASP A 262 8.67 6.42 19.49
N ILE A 263 9.04 7.67 19.26
CA ILE A 263 8.20 8.86 19.39
C ILE A 263 8.22 9.59 18.04
N GLU A 264 7.04 9.94 17.52
CA GLU A 264 6.93 10.81 16.35
C GLU A 264 6.80 12.28 16.78
N LEU A 265 7.68 13.11 16.23
CA LEU A 265 7.76 14.55 16.44
C LEU A 265 7.45 15.26 15.12
N THR A 266 6.38 16.04 15.07
CA THR A 266 5.88 16.70 13.84
C THR A 266 5.77 18.20 14.03
N GLY A 267 6.20 19.01 13.05
CA GLY A 267 6.06 20.46 13.13
C GLY A 267 5.99 21.14 11.76
N SER A 268 6.06 22.47 11.75
CA SER A 268 5.96 23.29 10.54
C SER A 268 7.09 24.33 10.49
N VAL A 269 7.75 24.43 9.34
CA VAL A 269 8.89 25.33 9.09
C VAL A 269 8.66 26.06 7.76
N PRO A 270 8.70 27.40 7.68
CA PRO A 270 8.46 28.13 6.43
C PRO A 270 9.41 27.71 5.30
N ILE A 271 8.90 27.65 4.06
CA ILE A 271 9.66 27.20 2.89
C ILE A 271 10.82 28.15 2.49
N SER A 272 10.86 29.36 3.07
CA SER A 272 11.95 30.33 2.93
C SER A 272 13.21 30.02 3.76
N VAL A 273 13.17 28.97 4.59
CA VAL A 273 14.25 28.54 5.48
C VAL A 273 15.01 27.38 4.84
N SER A 274 16.35 27.37 4.92
CA SER A 274 17.14 26.25 4.40
C SER A 274 16.83 24.96 5.15
N THR A 275 16.75 23.82 4.45
CA THR A 275 16.59 22.48 5.06
C THR A 275 17.92 21.84 5.47
N GLU A 276 19.05 22.47 5.14
CA GLU A 276 20.39 21.97 5.45
C GLU A 276 20.77 22.23 6.93
N GLY A 277 21.55 21.31 7.51
CA GLY A 277 22.10 21.46 8.86
C GLY A 277 21.08 21.42 10.02
N TRP A 278 19.84 21.00 9.76
CA TRP A 278 18.78 20.90 10.77
C TRP A 278 19.16 19.96 11.94
N GLN A 279 18.71 20.34 13.14
CA GLN A 279 18.98 19.64 14.38
C GLN A 279 17.71 19.47 15.21
N LEU A 280 17.56 18.33 15.89
CA LEU A 280 16.59 18.19 16.99
C LEU A 280 17.23 18.69 18.29
N VAL A 281 16.51 19.54 19.02
CA VAL A 281 16.85 19.99 20.37
C VAL A 281 15.75 19.53 21.32
N ILE A 282 16.12 18.82 22.39
CA ILE A 282 15.22 18.41 23.47
C ILE A 282 15.45 19.34 24.66
N VAL A 283 14.37 19.91 25.22
CA VAL A 283 14.40 20.93 26.28
C VAL A 283 13.49 20.51 27.43
N GLN A 284 13.97 20.67 28.67
CA GLN A 284 13.17 20.55 29.89
C GLN A 284 12.84 21.94 30.43
N ASN A 285 11.56 22.26 30.60
CA ASN A 285 11.16 23.52 31.24
C ASN A 285 11.31 23.40 32.76
N ALA A 286 12.14 24.26 33.35
CA ALA A 286 12.32 24.37 34.80
C ALA A 286 11.42 25.51 35.32
N ALA A 287 10.13 25.21 35.51
CA ALA A 287 9.09 26.20 35.84
C ALA A 287 9.44 27.10 37.05
N ASP A 288 9.97 26.52 38.14
CA ASP A 288 10.38 27.26 39.35
C ASP A 288 11.54 28.23 39.11
N LEU A 289 12.39 27.94 38.12
CA LEU A 289 13.50 28.80 37.69
C LEU A 289 13.10 29.77 36.57
N LYS A 290 11.95 29.54 35.92
CA LYS A 290 11.50 30.20 34.67
C LYS A 290 12.53 30.11 33.55
N LEU A 291 13.25 28.98 33.47
CA LEU A 291 14.33 28.73 32.52
C LEU A 291 14.08 27.46 31.70
N ASN A 292 14.63 27.44 30.49
CA ASN A 292 14.59 26.27 29.61
C ASN A 292 15.98 25.60 29.62
N LEU A 293 16.03 24.34 30.07
CA LEU A 293 17.27 23.58 30.19
C LEU A 293 17.42 22.65 28.97
N PRO A 294 18.49 22.77 28.16
CA PRO A 294 18.75 21.83 27.07
C PRO A 294 19.16 20.46 27.63
N VAL A 295 18.55 19.41 27.07
CA VAL A 295 18.75 18.01 27.50
C VAL A 295 19.58 17.23 26.48
N ALA A 296 19.33 17.44 25.19
CA ALA A 296 20.08 16.78 24.11
C ALA A 296 19.99 17.58 22.79
N PHE A 297 21.03 17.45 21.97
CA PHE A 297 21.09 17.97 20.60
C PHE A 297 21.45 16.82 19.65
N TYR A 298 20.76 16.73 18.50
CA TYR A 298 21.03 15.75 17.45
C TYR A 298 21.10 16.43 16.10
N ALA A 299 22.08 16.09 15.27
CA ALA A 299 22.01 16.35 13.84
C ALA A 299 20.92 15.43 13.26
N LEU A 300 20.04 15.99 12.43
CA LEU A 300 19.12 15.15 11.68
C LEU A 300 19.91 14.35 10.63
N PRO A 301 19.66 13.03 10.47
CA PRO A 301 20.16 12.29 9.33
C PRO A 301 19.61 12.90 8.04
N ALA A 302 20.27 12.59 6.91
CA ALA A 302 19.75 12.97 5.60
C ALA A 302 18.29 12.51 5.47
N VAL A 303 17.41 13.42 5.01
CA VAL A 303 15.97 13.13 4.86
C VAL A 303 15.82 11.80 4.14
N THR A 304 15.11 10.87 4.76
CA THR A 304 14.81 9.57 4.19
C THR A 304 13.81 9.78 3.06
N LYS A 305 14.34 10.13 1.88
CA LYS A 305 13.62 10.01 0.61
C LYS A 305 13.00 8.62 0.60
N THR A 306 11.72 8.54 0.25
CA THR A 306 10.98 7.29 0.33
C THR A 306 11.56 6.27 -0.64
N GLU A 307 12.41 5.38 -0.15
CA GLU A 307 12.93 4.26 -0.94
C GLU A 307 11.83 3.20 -1.09
N GLY A 308 11.27 3.13 -2.29
CA GLY A 308 10.11 2.31 -2.61
C GLY A 308 8.82 3.13 -2.75
N ALA A 309 7.80 2.51 -3.33
CA ALA A 309 6.48 3.11 -3.48
C ALA A 309 5.76 3.31 -2.13
N ASP A 310 4.76 4.19 -2.10
CA ASP A 310 3.81 4.33 -1.00
C ASP A 310 2.65 3.31 -1.04
N THR A 311 2.69 2.41 -2.01
CA THR A 311 1.80 1.25 -2.12
C THR A 311 1.83 0.41 -0.83
N GLY A 312 0.66 0.16 -0.26
CA GLY A 312 0.47 -0.55 1.00
C GLY A 312 0.61 0.32 2.26
N LYS A 313 1.07 1.58 2.17
CA LYS A 313 1.18 2.47 3.33
C LYS A 313 -0.14 3.19 3.59
N GLU A 314 -0.50 3.29 4.88
CA GLU A 314 -1.69 4.00 5.34
C GLU A 314 -1.31 5.43 5.78
N TYR A 315 -2.09 6.42 5.36
CA TYR A 315 -1.97 7.81 5.77
C TYR A 315 -3.35 8.31 6.21
N SER A 316 -3.41 9.08 7.29
CA SER A 316 -4.67 9.69 7.74
C SER A 316 -4.72 11.17 7.40
N PHE A 317 -5.89 11.63 6.97
CA PHE A 317 -6.21 13.05 6.77
C PHE A 317 -7.56 13.36 7.42
N THR A 318 -7.84 14.65 7.64
CA THR A 318 -9.05 15.14 8.30
C THR A 318 -9.62 16.30 7.50
N ASN A 319 -10.93 16.25 7.23
CA ASN A 319 -11.70 17.36 6.66
C ASN A 319 -12.82 17.78 7.64
N GLU A 320 -13.79 18.60 7.20
CA GLU A 320 -14.89 19.07 8.06
C GLU A 320 -15.79 17.93 8.59
N GLU A 321 -15.96 16.86 7.81
CA GLU A 321 -16.83 15.72 8.13
C GLU A 321 -16.15 14.73 9.09
N GLY A 322 -14.83 14.55 9.01
CA GLY A 322 -14.12 13.66 9.92
C GLY A 322 -12.71 13.26 9.48
N THR A 323 -12.19 12.22 10.14
CA THR A 323 -10.84 11.69 9.89
C THR A 323 -10.89 10.36 9.16
N TYR A 324 -10.27 10.31 7.99
CA TYR A 324 -10.18 9.15 7.12
C TYR A 324 -8.77 8.59 7.11
N THR A 325 -8.63 7.31 6.76
CA THR A 325 -7.34 6.69 6.42
C THR A 325 -7.35 6.26 4.96
N ALA A 326 -6.45 6.81 4.15
CA ALA A 326 -6.25 6.42 2.75
C ALA A 326 -5.02 5.50 2.60
N GLN A 327 -5.09 4.56 1.66
CA GLN A 327 -4.01 3.64 1.32
C GLN A 327 -3.95 3.44 -0.20
N LEU A 328 -2.77 3.66 -0.78
CA LEU A 328 -2.49 3.30 -2.18
C LEU A 328 -2.39 1.77 -2.31
N LYS A 329 -3.21 1.18 -3.16
CA LYS A 329 -3.28 -0.27 -3.42
C LYS A 329 -2.48 -0.69 -4.65
N THR A 330 -2.55 0.09 -5.71
CA THR A 330 -1.92 -0.20 -7.02
C THR A 330 -1.56 1.10 -7.72
N VAL A 331 -0.50 1.08 -8.53
CA VAL A 331 -0.31 2.04 -9.64
C VAL A 331 0.09 1.24 -10.87
N GLN A 332 -0.60 1.45 -11.98
CA GLN A 332 -0.39 0.71 -13.22
C GLN A 332 -0.24 1.67 -14.41
N ARG A 333 0.51 1.23 -15.42
CA ARG A 333 0.56 1.84 -16.75
C ARG A 333 -0.05 0.85 -17.74
N LEU A 334 -1.12 1.23 -18.43
CA LEU A 334 -1.98 0.34 -19.22
C LEU A 334 -2.15 0.88 -20.66
N PRO A 335 -1.94 0.06 -21.71
CA PRO A 335 -1.98 0.53 -23.10
C PRO A 335 -3.41 0.93 -23.54
N TRP A 336 -3.54 2.08 -24.20
CA TRP A 336 -4.81 2.62 -24.69
C TRP A 336 -4.68 3.36 -26.01
N GLU A 337 -5.05 2.73 -27.12
CA GLU A 337 -5.01 3.34 -28.47
C GLU A 337 -3.60 3.89 -28.80
N ASP A 338 -3.37 5.21 -28.83
CA ASP A 338 -2.07 5.88 -28.97
C ASP A 338 -1.56 6.57 -27.67
N GLU A 339 -2.15 6.20 -26.54
CA GLU A 339 -1.82 6.65 -25.20
C GLU A 339 -1.50 5.46 -24.26
N ASP A 340 -0.99 5.76 -23.07
CA ASP A 340 -1.09 4.88 -21.90
C ASP A 340 -2.03 5.54 -20.86
N LEU A 341 -2.85 4.72 -20.22
CA LEU A 341 -3.55 5.09 -18.98
C LEU A 341 -2.59 4.92 -17.81
N LEU A 342 -2.45 5.96 -17.01
CA LEU A 342 -1.81 5.93 -15.71
C LEU A 342 -2.91 5.78 -14.66
N THR A 343 -3.03 4.60 -14.05
CA THR A 343 -4.10 4.30 -13.09
C THR A 343 -3.57 4.12 -11.68
N ALA A 344 -4.33 4.57 -10.67
CA ALA A 344 -3.97 4.39 -9.26
C ALA A 344 -5.18 4.03 -8.40
N GLY A 345 -5.10 2.88 -7.74
CA GLY A 345 -6.15 2.37 -6.86
C GLY A 345 -5.94 2.87 -5.43
N ILE A 346 -6.95 3.55 -4.87
CA ILE A 346 -6.96 4.05 -3.49
C ILE A 346 -8.08 3.34 -2.72
N THR A 347 -7.78 2.88 -1.51
CA THR A 347 -8.80 2.52 -0.52
C THR A 347 -8.89 3.61 0.53
N LEU A 348 -10.10 4.09 0.79
CA LEU A 348 -10.45 5.00 1.88
C LEU A 348 -11.15 4.21 2.99
N THR A 349 -10.72 4.36 4.23
CA THR A 349 -11.22 3.62 5.40
C THR A 349 -11.59 4.58 6.51
N ASN A 350 -12.77 4.40 7.10
CA ASN A 350 -13.18 5.09 8.33
C ASN A 350 -12.76 4.26 9.54
N LYS A 351 -11.83 4.76 10.36
CA LYS A 351 -11.39 4.09 11.61
C LYS A 351 -12.05 4.70 12.87
N GLY A 352 -12.99 5.62 12.70
CA GLY A 352 -13.76 6.24 13.77
C GLY A 352 -14.96 5.40 14.24
N PRO A 353 -15.62 5.83 15.34
CA PRO A 353 -16.79 5.15 15.92
C PRO A 353 -18.12 5.54 15.28
N GLU A 354 -18.15 6.59 14.45
CA GLU A 354 -19.34 7.13 13.78
C GLU A 354 -19.24 6.96 12.26
N SER A 355 -20.36 7.00 11.54
CA SER A 355 -20.37 6.89 10.07
C SER A 355 -19.98 8.21 9.42
N LEU A 356 -19.12 8.16 8.40
CA LEU A 356 -18.68 9.32 7.61
C LEU A 356 -19.27 9.26 6.19
N PRO A 357 -19.48 10.40 5.50
CA PRO A 357 -19.80 10.43 4.08
C PRO A 357 -18.62 9.97 3.20
N ILE A 358 -18.76 10.07 1.88
CA ILE A 358 -17.64 9.96 0.94
C ILE A 358 -17.16 11.38 0.57
N PRO A 359 -15.91 11.77 0.88
CA PRO A 359 -15.32 13.05 0.48
C PRO A 359 -15.43 13.33 -1.02
N ASN A 360 -15.45 14.62 -1.39
CA ASN A 360 -15.54 15.03 -2.80
C ASN A 360 -14.16 15.00 -3.46
N LEU A 361 -13.61 13.80 -3.60
CA LEU A 361 -12.22 13.60 -4.01
C LEU A 361 -11.97 14.01 -5.46
N ALA A 362 -10.80 14.61 -5.68
CA ALA A 362 -10.18 14.84 -6.97
C ALA A 362 -8.70 14.44 -6.89
N GLY A 363 -7.96 14.56 -7.99
CA GLY A 363 -6.53 14.27 -7.97
C GLY A 363 -5.85 14.38 -9.32
N TYR A 364 -4.53 14.31 -9.28
CA TYR A 364 -3.67 14.40 -10.45
C TYR A 364 -2.37 13.63 -10.23
N PHE A 365 -1.71 13.25 -11.32
CA PHE A 365 -0.37 12.69 -11.29
C PHE A 365 0.68 13.78 -11.53
N MET A 366 1.77 13.76 -10.76
CA MET A 366 2.98 14.55 -11.00
C MET A 366 4.11 13.63 -11.44
N LEU A 367 4.57 13.79 -12.68
CA LEU A 367 5.72 13.06 -13.22
C LEU A 367 6.99 13.89 -13.01
N GLU A 368 8.05 13.28 -12.46
CA GLU A 368 9.34 13.94 -12.16
C GLU A 368 9.24 15.25 -11.35
N ASP A 369 8.24 15.35 -10.46
CA ASP A 369 7.87 16.56 -9.70
C ASP A 369 7.61 17.82 -10.58
N LYS A 370 7.33 17.66 -11.88
CA LYS A 370 7.29 18.76 -12.87
C LYS A 370 6.12 18.75 -13.84
N VAL A 371 5.65 17.58 -14.27
CA VAL A 371 4.60 17.48 -15.30
C VAL A 371 3.31 16.99 -14.66
N LYS A 372 2.30 17.88 -14.62
CA LYS A 372 0.96 17.58 -14.13
C LYS A 372 0.16 16.84 -15.21
N VAL A 373 -0.51 15.75 -14.81
CA VAL A 373 -1.46 14.99 -15.61
C VAL A 373 -2.74 14.85 -14.78
N GLU A 374 -3.82 15.51 -15.18
CA GLU A 374 -5.10 15.44 -14.45
C GLU A 374 -5.62 13.99 -14.39
N ALA A 375 -6.21 13.60 -13.26
CA ALA A 375 -6.69 12.24 -13.06
C ALA A 375 -8.21 12.19 -12.78
N LYS A 376 -8.95 11.50 -13.65
CA LYS A 376 -10.39 11.28 -13.50
C LYS A 376 -10.64 10.32 -12.34
N LEU A 377 -11.52 10.68 -11.41
CA LEU A 377 -11.99 9.78 -10.35
C LEU A 377 -12.98 8.77 -10.93
N VAL A 378 -12.84 7.50 -10.55
CA VAL A 378 -13.73 6.39 -10.90
C VAL A 378 -14.15 5.66 -9.62
N LYS A 379 -15.47 5.64 -9.36
CA LYS A 379 -16.07 5.00 -8.17
C LYS A 379 -16.32 3.51 -8.46
N THR A 380 -15.53 2.61 -7.87
CA THR A 380 -15.59 1.16 -8.15
C THR A 380 -16.57 0.41 -7.25
N ASP A 381 -16.76 0.84 -6.01
CA ASP A 381 -17.67 0.23 -5.03
C ASP A 381 -19.03 0.93 -5.02
N LYS A 382 -20.13 0.17 -4.86
CA LYS A 382 -21.50 0.72 -4.76
C LYS A 382 -21.85 1.15 -3.34
N VAL A 383 -21.13 2.15 -2.82
CA VAL A 383 -21.26 2.66 -1.44
C VAL A 383 -21.56 4.16 -1.41
N ILE A 384 -22.34 4.59 -0.41
CA ILE A 384 -22.79 5.99 -0.22
C ILE A 384 -22.16 6.68 1.01
N GLY A 385 -21.32 5.97 1.75
CA GLY A 385 -20.67 6.43 2.98
C GLY A 385 -19.88 5.30 3.64
N LEU A 386 -19.05 5.64 4.62
CA LEU A 386 -18.20 4.73 5.37
C LEU A 386 -18.73 4.58 6.80
N ALA A 387 -19.40 3.45 7.09
CA ALA A 387 -19.69 3.04 8.46
C ALA A 387 -18.39 2.80 9.28
N PRO A 388 -18.46 2.69 10.62
CA PRO A 388 -17.30 2.42 11.47
C PRO A 388 -16.52 1.17 11.04
N ASN A 389 -15.22 1.32 10.76
CA ASN A 389 -14.32 0.29 10.22
C ASN A 389 -14.65 -0.19 8.79
N ALA A 390 -15.55 0.47 8.07
CA ALA A 390 -15.81 0.21 6.66
C ALA A 390 -14.76 0.90 5.76
N SER A 391 -14.65 0.38 4.53
CA SER A 391 -13.76 0.89 3.49
C SER A 391 -14.47 1.00 2.15
N ALA A 392 -14.01 1.92 1.30
CA ALA A 392 -14.45 2.13 -0.07
C ALA A 392 -13.23 2.21 -1.01
N SER A 393 -13.39 1.68 -2.22
CA SER A 393 -12.34 1.63 -3.24
C SER A 393 -12.62 2.61 -4.37
N PHE A 394 -11.55 3.26 -4.84
CA PHE A 394 -11.56 4.27 -5.89
C PHE A 394 -10.39 4.02 -6.84
N GLN A 395 -10.56 4.42 -8.10
CA GLN A 395 -9.49 4.42 -9.10
C GLN A 395 -9.33 5.83 -9.67
N PHE A 396 -8.10 6.32 -9.75
CA PHE A 396 -7.74 7.55 -10.44
C PHE A 396 -7.14 7.20 -11.80
N VAL A 397 -7.53 7.90 -12.87
CA VAL A 397 -7.10 7.62 -14.25
C VAL A 397 -6.63 8.89 -14.95
N GLY A 398 -5.32 8.96 -15.21
CA GLY A 398 -4.71 9.96 -16.10
C GLY A 398 -4.36 9.34 -17.47
N LYS A 399 -4.14 10.18 -18.47
CA LYS A 399 -3.72 9.79 -19.83
C LYS A 399 -2.37 10.44 -20.16
N ILE A 400 -1.47 9.67 -20.76
CA ILE A 400 -0.15 10.15 -21.22
C ILE A 400 0.16 9.57 -22.61
N PRO A 401 0.97 10.24 -23.46
CA PRO A 401 1.45 9.63 -24.71
C PRO A 401 2.24 8.35 -24.42
N TYR A 402 2.04 7.29 -25.22
CA TYR A 402 2.71 6.00 -24.96
C TYR A 402 4.25 6.07 -25.01
N THR A 403 4.81 7.06 -25.71
CA THR A 403 6.25 7.32 -25.80
C THR A 403 6.82 8.15 -24.63
N TYR A 404 5.98 8.58 -23.68
CA TYR A 404 6.44 9.42 -22.57
C TYR A 404 7.13 8.58 -21.48
N GLU A 405 8.40 8.88 -21.20
CA GLU A 405 9.20 8.20 -20.16
C GLU A 405 9.31 9.04 -18.87
N PHE A 406 9.30 8.35 -17.74
CA PHE A 406 9.52 8.92 -16.41
C PHE A 406 10.04 7.82 -15.46
N GLY A 407 10.80 8.19 -14.42
CA GLY A 407 11.23 7.27 -13.36
C GLY A 407 10.32 7.32 -12.13
N THR A 408 9.80 8.50 -11.83
CA THR A 408 9.03 8.82 -10.62
C THR A 408 7.69 9.45 -10.95
N VAL A 409 6.68 9.08 -10.15
CA VAL A 409 5.35 9.68 -10.16
C VAL A 409 4.90 9.94 -8.73
N LYS A 410 4.01 10.92 -8.55
CA LYS A 410 3.15 11.00 -7.38
C LYS A 410 1.69 11.05 -7.82
N LEU A 411 0.80 10.36 -7.11
CA LEU A 411 -0.61 10.73 -7.09
C LEU A 411 -0.79 11.80 -6.01
N VAL A 412 -1.28 12.97 -6.38
CA VAL A 412 -1.77 13.98 -5.43
C VAL A 412 -3.28 13.79 -5.29
N LEU A 413 -3.73 13.51 -4.07
CA LEU A 413 -5.13 13.40 -3.70
C LEU A 413 -5.61 14.77 -3.22
N GLN A 414 -6.74 15.23 -3.75
CA GLN A 414 -7.36 16.52 -3.41
C GLN A 414 -8.79 16.34 -2.95
N GLU A 415 -9.33 17.34 -2.26
CA GLU A 415 -10.77 17.54 -2.05
C GLU A 415 -11.27 18.78 -2.78
N LYS A 416 -12.50 18.74 -3.30
CA LYS A 416 -13.20 19.87 -3.92
C LYS A 416 -14.23 20.44 -2.93
N GLU A 417 -13.92 21.60 -2.36
CA GLU A 417 -14.84 22.31 -1.48
C GLU A 417 -15.97 22.97 -2.31
N GLY A 418 -17.20 22.99 -1.77
CA GLY A 418 -18.33 23.70 -2.38
C GLY A 418 -19.15 22.96 -3.44
N ALA A 419 -19.24 21.62 -3.41
CA ALA A 419 -20.24 20.88 -4.20
C ALA A 419 -21.51 20.59 -3.37
N ASP A 420 -22.56 21.36 -3.60
CA ASP A 420 -23.85 21.25 -2.88
C ASP A 420 -24.48 19.85 -3.04
N THR A 421 -24.84 19.21 -1.92
CA THR A 421 -25.47 17.88 -1.90
C THR A 421 -26.94 17.99 -2.30
N GLY A 422 -27.17 18.04 -3.61
CA GLY A 422 -28.43 18.41 -4.24
C GLY A 422 -29.69 17.86 -3.58
N THR A 423 -30.47 18.77 -2.98
CA THR A 423 -31.91 18.60 -2.78
C THR A 423 -32.63 19.18 -4.00
N ASP A 424 -33.67 18.51 -4.49
CA ASP A 424 -34.40 18.93 -5.70
C ASP A 424 -34.87 20.40 -5.65
N SER A 425 -34.58 21.15 -6.72
CA SER A 425 -35.24 22.43 -6.98
C SER A 425 -35.39 22.67 -8.48
N SER A 426 -36.59 22.37 -8.97
CA SER A 426 -37.04 22.67 -10.33
C SER A 426 -37.03 24.18 -10.60
N GLY A 427 -35.97 24.68 -11.23
CA GLY A 427 -35.84 26.08 -11.65
C GLY A 427 -35.27 26.19 -13.06
N SER A 428 -36.13 26.57 -14.02
CA SER A 428 -35.71 26.84 -15.40
C SER A 428 -35.25 28.29 -15.54
N ASP A 429 -33.98 28.52 -15.88
CA ASP A 429 -33.63 29.58 -16.83
C ASP A 429 -32.37 29.21 -17.65
N SER A 430 -32.11 29.93 -18.73
CA SER A 430 -31.07 29.60 -19.71
C SER A 430 -29.92 30.61 -19.74
N GLY A 431 -28.69 30.11 -19.82
CA GLY A 431 -27.60 30.82 -20.49
C GLY A 431 -26.30 30.98 -19.69
N SER A 432 -25.24 31.26 -20.46
CA SER A 432 -23.86 31.48 -20.02
C SER A 432 -23.12 30.26 -19.44
N SER A 433 -22.21 29.71 -20.24
CA SER A 433 -21.11 28.89 -19.75
C SER A 433 -20.25 29.68 -18.75
N SER A 434 -20.04 29.12 -17.56
CA SER A 434 -19.09 29.62 -16.57
C SER A 434 -18.33 28.44 -15.96
N ASP A 435 -17.01 28.51 -15.98
CA ASP A 435 -16.14 27.44 -15.50
C ASP A 435 -16.10 27.46 -13.96
N SER A 436 -16.83 26.56 -13.31
CA SER A 436 -17.00 26.55 -11.86
C SER A 436 -15.89 25.75 -11.16
N SER A 437 -14.66 26.26 -11.22
CA SER A 437 -13.55 25.74 -10.41
C SER A 437 -13.78 26.06 -8.93
N GLY A 438 -14.47 25.16 -8.21
CA GLY A 438 -14.49 25.18 -6.74
C GLY A 438 -13.07 25.06 -6.19
N GLU A 439 -12.81 25.69 -5.05
CA GLU A 439 -11.46 25.67 -4.46
C GLU A 439 -11.09 24.21 -4.12
N THR A 440 -9.85 23.83 -4.47
CA THR A 440 -9.34 22.47 -4.31
C THR A 440 -8.18 22.48 -3.32
N SER A 441 -8.27 21.61 -2.31
CA SER A 441 -7.29 21.48 -1.24
C SER A 441 -6.54 20.15 -1.37
N ASP A 442 -5.20 20.21 -1.39
CA ASP A 442 -4.34 19.04 -1.47
C ASP A 442 -4.33 18.30 -0.12
N LEU A 443 -4.81 17.05 -0.10
CA LEU A 443 -4.95 16.22 1.09
C LEU A 443 -3.69 15.38 1.37
N LEU A 444 -3.19 14.68 0.35
CA LEU A 444 -2.10 13.68 0.47
C LEU A 444 -1.31 13.54 -0.84
N GLU A 445 0.02 13.40 -0.74
CA GLU A 445 0.87 12.89 -1.83
C GLU A 445 1.18 11.39 -1.61
N PHE A 446 1.06 10.57 -2.66
CA PHE A 446 1.54 9.18 -2.68
C PHE A 446 2.56 8.98 -3.80
N THR A 447 3.81 8.64 -3.45
CA THR A 447 4.92 8.46 -4.39
C THR A 447 4.99 7.03 -4.93
N HIS A 448 5.28 6.88 -6.23
CA HIS A 448 5.56 5.60 -6.89
C HIS A 448 6.71 5.75 -7.89
N ARG A 449 7.22 4.63 -8.40
CA ARG A 449 8.15 4.60 -9.54
C ARG A 449 7.56 3.83 -10.71
N SER A 450 7.97 4.16 -11.92
CA SER A 450 7.57 3.46 -13.16
C SER A 450 8.06 2.01 -13.19
N GLU A 451 9.29 1.74 -12.73
CA GLU A 451 9.88 0.39 -12.64
C GLU A 451 9.10 -0.60 -11.75
N MET A 452 8.23 -0.08 -10.87
CA MET A 452 7.34 -0.87 -10.01
C MET A 452 5.88 -0.92 -10.51
N MET A 453 5.53 -0.25 -11.61
CA MET A 453 4.17 -0.29 -12.18
C MET A 453 3.93 -1.60 -12.91
N ASN A 454 3.50 -2.63 -12.18
CA ASN A 454 3.17 -3.92 -12.76
C ASN A 454 1.64 -4.16 -12.83
N ILE A 455 1.25 -4.87 -13.88
CA ILE A 455 -0.04 -5.53 -13.95
C ILE A 455 0.13 -6.88 -13.22
N PRO A 456 -0.77 -7.30 -12.32
CA PRO A 456 -0.71 -8.62 -11.70
C PRO A 456 -0.88 -9.71 -12.77
N TYR A 457 0.13 -10.55 -12.93
CA TYR A 457 0.09 -11.71 -13.83
C TYR A 457 -0.44 -12.95 -13.11
N ASN A 458 -1.31 -13.68 -13.80
CA ASN A 458 -1.86 -14.96 -13.39
C ASN A 458 -1.33 -16.03 -14.36
N ASN A 459 -0.87 -17.16 -13.83
CA ASN A 459 -0.36 -18.27 -14.64
C ASN A 459 -1.48 -19.05 -15.33
N ILE A 460 -1.11 -19.92 -16.27
CA ILE A 460 -2.04 -20.73 -17.06
C ILE A 460 -2.94 -21.55 -16.12
N GLY A 461 -4.24 -21.27 -16.13
CA GLY A 461 -5.24 -21.97 -15.31
C GLY A 461 -5.43 -21.46 -13.89
N GLU A 462 -4.68 -20.44 -13.44
CA GLU A 462 -5.00 -19.66 -12.24
C GLU A 462 -6.23 -18.76 -12.46
N SER A 463 -6.73 -18.13 -11.40
CA SER A 463 -7.88 -17.22 -11.49
C SER A 463 -7.70 -15.96 -10.65
N TYR A 464 -7.96 -14.81 -11.28
CA TYR A 464 -7.93 -13.49 -10.63
C TYR A 464 -9.28 -13.18 -9.99
N LYS A 465 -9.30 -12.84 -8.70
CA LYS A 465 -10.51 -12.38 -8.01
C LYS A 465 -10.54 -10.86 -7.89
N SER A 466 -11.55 -10.23 -8.50
CA SER A 466 -11.91 -8.84 -8.20
C SER A 466 -12.76 -8.78 -6.92
N THR A 467 -12.41 -7.88 -6.01
CA THR A 467 -13.04 -7.75 -4.67
C THR A 467 -13.89 -6.49 -4.52
N ALA A 468 -14.29 -5.85 -5.62
CA ALA A 468 -15.18 -4.68 -5.60
C ALA A 468 -16.54 -5.01 -4.97
N VAL A 469 -17.02 -4.12 -4.10
CA VAL A 469 -18.19 -4.37 -3.24
C VAL A 469 -19.49 -4.31 -4.05
N GLY A 470 -20.18 -5.46 -4.13
CA GLY A 470 -21.38 -5.62 -4.95
C GLY A 470 -21.09 -5.95 -6.42
N ARG A 471 -19.83 -6.25 -6.75
CA ARG A 471 -19.32 -6.57 -8.09
C ARG A 471 -18.25 -7.69 -8.07
N SER A 472 -18.16 -8.49 -7.00
CA SER A 472 -17.03 -9.42 -6.80
C SER A 472 -17.06 -10.64 -7.74
N MET A 473 -16.16 -10.67 -8.71
CA MET A 473 -16.04 -11.69 -9.76
C MET A 473 -14.73 -12.49 -9.65
N ASN A 474 -14.70 -13.71 -10.18
CA ASN A 474 -13.49 -14.51 -10.38
C ASN A 474 -13.28 -14.81 -11.87
N TYR A 475 -12.12 -14.44 -12.42
CA TYR A 475 -11.80 -14.46 -13.85
C TYR A 475 -10.74 -15.53 -14.15
N LYS A 476 -10.91 -16.31 -15.21
CA LYS A 476 -9.97 -17.38 -15.61
C LYS A 476 -9.97 -17.65 -17.12
N VAL A 477 -8.80 -17.66 -17.76
CA VAL A 477 -8.68 -18.12 -19.15
C VAL A 477 -8.76 -19.65 -19.20
N ARG A 478 -9.65 -20.18 -20.05
CA ARG A 478 -9.84 -21.63 -20.27
C ARG A 478 -9.03 -22.18 -21.43
N SER A 479 -9.08 -21.49 -22.57
CA SER A 479 -8.55 -21.95 -23.85
C SER A 479 -8.30 -20.78 -24.79
N ILE A 480 -7.53 -21.04 -25.85
CA ILE A 480 -7.39 -20.14 -27.01
C ILE A 480 -7.67 -20.90 -28.31
N THR A 481 -8.11 -20.16 -29.33
CA THR A 481 -8.37 -20.67 -30.68
C THR A 481 -7.92 -19.66 -31.72
N THR A 482 -7.03 -20.07 -32.62
CA THR A 482 -6.66 -19.32 -33.82
C THR A 482 -7.50 -19.81 -35.00
N TYR A 483 -8.27 -18.91 -35.59
CA TYR A 483 -8.96 -19.13 -36.87
C TYR A 483 -8.05 -18.59 -37.98
N PRO A 484 -7.66 -19.40 -38.98
CA PRO A 484 -6.76 -18.95 -40.03
C PRO A 484 -7.51 -18.15 -41.11
N GLY A 485 -6.90 -17.05 -41.55
CA GLY A 485 -7.41 -16.20 -42.63
C GLY A 485 -6.53 -16.22 -43.88
N GLU A 486 -6.88 -15.40 -44.89
CA GLU A 486 -6.04 -15.24 -46.09
C GLU A 486 -4.83 -14.34 -45.80
N THR A 487 -5.06 -13.17 -45.20
CA THR A 487 -4.08 -12.10 -44.91
C THR A 487 -3.71 -11.98 -43.42
N SER A 488 -4.64 -12.29 -42.53
CA SER A 488 -4.52 -12.15 -41.07
C SER A 488 -5.41 -13.18 -40.37
N ASP A 489 -4.95 -13.69 -39.24
CA ASP A 489 -5.64 -14.73 -38.47
C ASP A 489 -6.41 -14.09 -37.30
N ILE A 490 -7.56 -14.65 -36.92
CA ILE A 490 -8.31 -14.20 -35.72
C ILE A 490 -7.93 -15.09 -34.54
N LEU A 491 -7.32 -14.50 -33.52
CA LEU A 491 -7.05 -15.16 -32.24
C LEU A 491 -8.20 -14.88 -31.27
N THR A 492 -8.75 -15.92 -30.65
CA THR A 492 -9.69 -15.78 -29.55
C THR A 492 -9.20 -16.47 -28.28
N ALA A 493 -9.61 -15.95 -27.13
CA ALA A 493 -9.45 -16.56 -25.81
C ALA A 493 -10.82 -16.70 -25.14
N GLN A 494 -11.10 -17.88 -24.57
CA GLN A 494 -12.30 -18.10 -23.77
C GLN A 494 -12.01 -17.73 -22.31
N LEU A 495 -12.64 -16.66 -21.83
CA LEU A 495 -12.58 -16.19 -20.45
C LEU A 495 -13.81 -16.68 -19.68
N GLU A 496 -13.58 -17.49 -18.65
CA GLU A 496 -14.58 -17.80 -17.64
C GLU A 496 -14.68 -16.65 -16.63
N VAL A 497 -15.90 -16.23 -16.33
CA VAL A 497 -16.22 -15.24 -15.30
C VAL A 497 -17.25 -15.85 -14.34
N THR A 498 -16.81 -16.20 -13.14
CA THR A 498 -17.69 -16.75 -12.10
C THR A 498 -18.12 -15.65 -11.12
N ASN A 499 -19.42 -15.49 -10.94
CA ASN A 499 -19.99 -14.56 -9.97
C ASN A 499 -19.71 -15.07 -8.53
N THR A 500 -19.05 -14.25 -7.69
CA THR A 500 -18.79 -14.59 -6.28
C THR A 500 -19.60 -13.79 -5.27
N GLU A 501 -20.55 -12.97 -5.74
CA GLU A 501 -21.54 -12.28 -4.91
C GLU A 501 -22.66 -13.21 -4.42
N LYS A 502 -23.37 -12.79 -3.37
CA LYS A 502 -24.52 -13.52 -2.81
C LYS A 502 -25.84 -13.28 -3.56
N ARG A 503 -25.81 -12.57 -4.70
CA ARG A 503 -26.98 -12.22 -5.51
C ARG A 503 -26.68 -12.36 -7.00
N PHE A 504 -27.73 -12.45 -7.81
CA PHE A 504 -27.62 -12.30 -9.26
C PHE A 504 -27.08 -10.90 -9.57
N THR A 505 -26.04 -10.82 -10.42
CA THR A 505 -25.47 -9.57 -10.90
C THR A 505 -25.23 -9.64 -12.40
N ASP A 506 -25.26 -8.48 -13.04
CA ASP A 506 -24.71 -8.26 -14.37
C ASP A 506 -23.20 -8.45 -14.33
N ILE A 507 -22.58 -8.79 -15.46
CA ILE A 507 -21.12 -8.80 -15.59
C ILE A 507 -20.66 -7.37 -15.89
N ALA A 508 -19.58 -6.92 -15.26
CA ALA A 508 -18.96 -5.65 -15.61
C ALA A 508 -18.49 -5.68 -17.07
N LYS A 509 -18.67 -4.58 -17.82
CA LYS A 509 -18.07 -4.49 -19.16
C LYS A 509 -16.55 -4.49 -19.01
N LEU A 510 -15.85 -5.28 -19.82
CA LEU A 510 -14.40 -5.39 -19.80
C LEU A 510 -13.79 -4.74 -21.03
N VAL A 511 -12.61 -4.13 -20.87
CA VAL A 511 -11.67 -3.92 -21.97
C VAL A 511 -10.65 -5.05 -21.94
N ALA A 512 -10.28 -5.55 -23.12
CA ALA A 512 -9.27 -6.60 -23.28
C ALA A 512 -8.21 -6.19 -24.31
N GLN A 513 -6.96 -6.59 -24.05
CA GLN A 513 -5.79 -6.32 -24.87
C GLN A 513 -4.90 -7.57 -24.88
N PHE A 514 -4.61 -8.14 -26.06
CA PHE A 514 -3.57 -9.17 -26.17
C PHE A 514 -2.20 -8.49 -26.27
N LYS A 515 -1.19 -9.04 -25.59
CA LYS A 515 0.18 -8.53 -25.65
C LYS A 515 1.18 -9.67 -25.85
N THR A 516 2.07 -9.49 -26.83
CA THR A 516 3.16 -10.43 -27.17
C THR A 516 4.35 -10.29 -26.23
N SER A 517 5.27 -11.25 -26.33
CA SER A 517 6.56 -11.24 -25.62
C SER A 517 7.52 -10.15 -26.10
N ASP A 518 7.38 -9.64 -27.33
CA ASP A 518 8.10 -8.45 -27.83
C ASP A 518 7.48 -7.10 -27.38
N GLY A 519 6.29 -7.15 -26.77
CA GLY A 519 5.58 -5.98 -26.25
C GLY A 519 4.49 -5.40 -27.15
N THR A 520 4.34 -5.87 -28.39
CA THR A 520 3.25 -5.47 -29.30
C THR A 520 1.88 -5.74 -28.68
N VAL A 521 0.97 -4.78 -28.78
CA VAL A 521 -0.39 -4.84 -28.20
C VAL A 521 -1.44 -4.89 -29.31
N PHE A 522 -2.44 -5.76 -29.14
CA PHE A 522 -3.57 -5.93 -30.04
C PHE A 522 -4.89 -5.77 -29.27
N PRO A 523 -5.69 -4.71 -29.53
CA PRO A 523 -7.01 -4.53 -28.94
C PRO A 523 -7.94 -5.70 -29.21
N ALA A 524 -8.74 -6.09 -28.22
CA ALA A 524 -9.69 -7.19 -28.34
C ALA A 524 -11.14 -6.74 -28.11
N ALA A 525 -12.03 -7.24 -28.97
CA ALA A 525 -13.45 -7.21 -28.72
C ALA A 525 -13.81 -8.23 -27.63
N VAL A 526 -14.80 -7.89 -26.79
CA VAL A 526 -15.31 -8.77 -25.73
C VAL A 526 -16.78 -9.06 -26.02
N SER A 527 -17.17 -10.33 -26.11
CA SER A 527 -18.57 -10.70 -26.29
C SER A 527 -19.40 -10.34 -25.04
N GLU A 528 -20.42 -9.50 -25.17
CA GLU A 528 -21.29 -9.15 -24.05
C GLU A 528 -22.23 -10.30 -23.65
N VAL A 529 -22.42 -10.48 -22.34
CA VAL A 529 -23.45 -11.35 -21.76
C VAL A 529 -24.51 -10.47 -21.10
N LYS A 530 -25.68 -10.38 -21.72
CA LYS A 530 -26.78 -9.48 -21.35
C LYS A 530 -27.69 -10.00 -20.23
N THR A 531 -27.44 -11.20 -19.72
CA THR A 531 -28.25 -11.85 -18.69
C THR A 531 -27.49 -11.97 -17.37
N LYS A 532 -28.18 -11.70 -16.25
CA LYS A 532 -27.56 -11.70 -14.91
C LYS A 532 -27.10 -13.10 -14.51
N VAL A 533 -25.86 -13.20 -14.05
CA VAL A 533 -25.22 -14.44 -13.62
C VAL A 533 -25.57 -14.73 -12.16
N GLY A 534 -26.02 -15.95 -11.87
CA GLY A 534 -26.36 -16.38 -10.50
C GLY A 534 -25.13 -16.59 -9.60
N PRO A 535 -25.26 -16.52 -8.27
CA PRO A 535 -24.18 -16.79 -7.33
C PRO A 535 -23.48 -18.15 -7.58
N GLY A 536 -22.16 -18.12 -7.78
CA GLY A 536 -21.35 -19.30 -8.06
C GLY A 536 -21.49 -19.89 -9.47
N ASN A 537 -22.35 -19.33 -10.33
CA ASN A 537 -22.45 -19.75 -11.72
C ASN A 537 -21.35 -19.10 -12.57
N PRO A 538 -20.78 -19.83 -13.55
CA PRO A 538 -19.88 -19.26 -14.53
C PRO A 538 -20.65 -18.60 -15.69
N ALA A 539 -19.99 -17.63 -16.32
CA ALA A 539 -20.26 -17.18 -17.67
C ALA A 539 -19.01 -17.34 -18.54
N LEU A 540 -19.18 -17.46 -19.85
CA LEU A 540 -18.10 -17.59 -20.82
C LEU A 540 -18.14 -16.40 -21.78
N LEU A 541 -17.10 -15.58 -21.73
CA LEU A 541 -16.85 -14.48 -22.65
C LEU A 541 -15.80 -14.92 -23.68
N THR A 542 -16.00 -14.53 -24.93
CA THR A 542 -14.99 -14.62 -25.98
C THR A 542 -14.28 -13.28 -26.07
N LEU A 543 -12.96 -13.28 -25.82
CA LEU A 543 -12.06 -12.17 -26.13
C LEU A 543 -11.50 -12.44 -27.54
N SER A 544 -11.61 -11.52 -28.49
CA SER A 544 -11.18 -11.76 -29.88
C SER A 544 -10.40 -10.59 -30.48
N THR A 545 -9.31 -10.90 -31.19
CA THR A 545 -8.46 -9.92 -31.87
C THR A 545 -7.93 -10.46 -33.21
N THR A 546 -7.50 -9.56 -34.09
CA THR A 546 -6.91 -9.89 -35.39
C THR A 546 -5.40 -9.73 -35.31
N VAL A 547 -4.66 -10.79 -35.62
CA VAL A 547 -3.18 -10.82 -35.60
C VAL A 547 -2.60 -11.00 -37.01
N PRO A 548 -1.37 -10.53 -37.27
CA PRO A 548 -0.63 -10.88 -38.47
C PRO A 548 -0.58 -12.40 -38.67
N LYS A 549 -0.65 -12.83 -39.93
CA LYS A 549 -0.75 -14.26 -40.26
C LYS A 549 0.46 -15.05 -39.78
N GLY A 550 0.21 -16.09 -38.98
CA GLY A 550 1.24 -16.91 -38.34
C GLY A 550 1.92 -16.26 -37.12
N SER A 551 1.36 -15.20 -36.52
CA SER A 551 1.83 -14.67 -35.24
C SER A 551 1.85 -15.75 -34.14
N PRO A 552 2.95 -15.89 -33.38
CA PRO A 552 3.04 -16.93 -32.35
C PRO A 552 2.21 -16.58 -31.11
N SER A 553 1.28 -17.46 -30.72
CA SER A 553 0.56 -17.37 -29.44
C SER A 553 1.40 -17.77 -28.22
N VAL A 554 2.57 -18.39 -28.44
CA VAL A 554 3.51 -18.78 -27.38
C VAL A 554 4.15 -17.54 -26.76
N GLY A 555 3.93 -17.34 -25.46
CA GLY A 555 4.41 -16.15 -24.75
C GLY A 555 3.54 -14.90 -24.93
N MET A 556 2.37 -15.03 -25.57
CA MET A 556 1.31 -14.02 -25.44
C MET A 556 0.64 -14.12 -24.06
N HIS A 557 0.17 -12.97 -23.58
CA HIS A 557 -0.76 -12.85 -22.46
C HIS A 557 -1.95 -11.98 -22.87
N VAL A 558 -3.09 -12.13 -22.20
CA VAL A 558 -4.22 -11.21 -22.32
C VAL A 558 -4.35 -10.38 -21.06
N ILE A 559 -4.42 -9.06 -21.21
CA ILE A 559 -4.74 -8.10 -20.17
C ILE A 559 -6.25 -7.87 -20.26
N ILE A 560 -6.94 -7.93 -19.11
CA ILE A 560 -8.33 -7.51 -18.96
C ILE A 560 -8.44 -6.47 -17.85
N GLY A 561 -9.46 -5.63 -17.89
CA GLY A 561 -9.84 -4.78 -16.76
C GLY A 561 -11.24 -4.19 -16.92
N ASP A 562 -11.77 -3.64 -15.83
CA ASP A 562 -13.13 -3.08 -15.79
C ASP A 562 -13.19 -1.80 -16.63
N ALA A 563 -14.12 -1.73 -17.57
CA ALA A 563 -14.31 -0.60 -18.46
C ALA A 563 -14.89 0.63 -17.72
N VAL A 564 -14.50 1.83 -18.16
CA VAL A 564 -14.91 3.11 -17.53
C VAL A 564 -15.67 3.98 -18.53
N THR A 565 -16.81 4.52 -18.10
CA THR A 565 -17.57 5.58 -18.78
C THR A 565 -18.08 6.59 -17.74
N GLY A 566 -17.83 7.88 -17.95
CA GLY A 566 -17.99 8.89 -16.89
C GLY A 566 -17.07 8.63 -15.70
N GLU A 567 -17.56 8.89 -14.48
CA GLU A 567 -16.83 8.71 -13.20
C GLU A 567 -17.06 7.33 -12.56
N LYS A 568 -17.43 6.32 -13.36
CA LYS A 568 -17.94 5.03 -12.88
C LYS A 568 -17.58 3.89 -13.85
N LEU A 569 -17.59 2.67 -13.32
CA LEU A 569 -17.47 1.46 -14.15
C LEU A 569 -18.71 1.30 -15.04
N ALA A 570 -18.50 0.88 -16.29
CA ALA A 570 -19.56 0.67 -17.27
C ALA A 570 -20.40 -0.58 -16.97
N GLU A 571 -21.73 -0.44 -17.03
CA GLU A 571 -22.70 -1.48 -16.69
C GLU A 571 -23.88 -1.54 -17.68
N GLY A 572 -24.53 -2.70 -17.75
CA GLY A 572 -25.81 -2.86 -18.46
C GLY A 572 -25.70 -2.78 -19.99
N GLU A 573 -26.78 -2.38 -20.64
CA GLU A 573 -26.89 -2.34 -22.11
C GLU A 573 -26.46 -1.01 -22.74
N GLU A 574 -25.87 -0.06 -21.99
CA GLU A 574 -25.40 1.20 -22.59
C GLU A 574 -24.29 0.95 -23.63
N GLU A 575 -24.51 1.37 -24.88
CA GLU A 575 -23.53 1.33 -25.99
C GLU A 575 -22.43 2.40 -25.86
N SER A 576 -22.23 2.98 -24.67
CA SER A 576 -21.23 4.02 -24.44
C SER A 576 -19.82 3.44 -24.59
N LYS A 577 -19.07 3.88 -25.62
CA LYS A 577 -17.67 3.45 -25.86
C LYS A 577 -16.86 3.72 -24.58
N PRO A 578 -16.14 2.72 -24.03
CA PRO A 578 -15.24 2.94 -22.90
C PRO A 578 -14.22 4.05 -23.19
N GLU A 579 -14.00 4.91 -22.21
CA GLU A 579 -13.02 6.01 -22.26
C GLU A 579 -11.65 5.58 -21.72
N ALA A 580 -11.65 4.55 -20.86
CA ALA A 580 -10.50 3.97 -20.18
C ALA A 580 -10.86 2.59 -19.59
N TYR A 581 -9.91 1.93 -18.95
CA TYR A 581 -10.14 0.76 -18.09
C TYR A 581 -9.25 0.76 -16.84
N VAL A 582 -9.69 0.05 -15.79
CA VAL A 582 -9.04 0.01 -14.45
C VAL A 582 -9.04 -1.41 -13.88
N ASN A 583 -8.49 -1.59 -12.67
CA ASN A 583 -8.40 -2.88 -11.97
C ASN A 583 -7.74 -3.99 -12.83
N ALA A 584 -6.77 -3.62 -13.67
CA ALA A 584 -6.32 -4.51 -14.73
C ALA A 584 -5.50 -5.69 -14.21
N ALA A 585 -5.68 -6.86 -14.84
CA ALA A 585 -4.95 -8.10 -14.57
C ALA A 585 -4.55 -8.79 -15.87
N ALA A 586 -3.40 -9.46 -15.86
CA ALA A 586 -2.85 -10.19 -17.01
C ALA A 586 -2.95 -11.70 -16.80
N PHE A 587 -3.16 -12.45 -17.88
CA PHE A 587 -3.22 -13.91 -17.89
C PHE A 587 -2.32 -14.48 -18.97
N TRP A 588 -1.44 -15.41 -18.59
CA TRP A 588 -0.70 -16.22 -19.55
C TRP A 588 -1.65 -17.13 -20.32
N LEU A 589 -1.55 -17.15 -21.65
CA LEU A 589 -2.44 -17.96 -22.48
C LEU A 589 -2.05 -19.45 -22.42
N PRO A 590 -3.02 -20.38 -22.36
CA PRO A 590 -2.76 -21.80 -22.49
C PRO A 590 -2.24 -22.14 -23.90
N ALA A 591 -1.57 -23.29 -24.03
CA ALA A 591 -1.24 -23.83 -25.34
C ALA A 591 -2.52 -24.15 -26.15
N GLU A 592 -2.55 -23.74 -27.42
CA GLU A 592 -3.69 -24.01 -28.30
C GLU A 592 -3.80 -25.51 -28.64
N ASN A 593 -5.02 -26.04 -28.63
CA ASN A 593 -5.29 -27.38 -29.16
C ASN A 593 -5.54 -27.33 -30.67
N PHE A 594 -4.63 -27.89 -31.45
CA PHE A 594 -4.75 -28.05 -32.91
C PHE A 594 -5.24 -29.45 -33.36
N THR A 595 -5.64 -30.31 -32.41
CA THR A 595 -6.07 -31.69 -32.71
C THR A 595 -7.42 -31.71 -33.41
N VAL A 596 -7.44 -32.17 -34.66
CA VAL A 596 -8.69 -32.49 -35.38
C VAL A 596 -9.15 -33.89 -34.96
N GLN A 597 -10.39 -34.03 -34.49
CA GLN A 597 -10.99 -35.33 -34.16
C GLN A 597 -11.19 -36.17 -35.43
N ASP A 598 -10.90 -37.48 -35.36
CA ASP A 598 -11.05 -38.46 -36.46
C ASP A 598 -12.49 -38.99 -36.62
N ASN A 599 -13.41 -38.43 -35.85
CA ASN A 599 -14.80 -38.82 -35.72
C ASN A 599 -15.65 -37.59 -35.35
N VAL A 600 -16.96 -37.69 -35.54
CA VAL A 600 -17.91 -36.58 -35.37
C VAL A 600 -18.81 -36.75 -34.13
N LYS A 601 -18.28 -37.40 -33.08
CA LYS A 601 -19.01 -37.67 -31.83
C LYS A 601 -18.27 -37.05 -30.64
N ASN A 602 -19.01 -36.45 -29.73
CA ASN A 602 -18.47 -35.71 -28.58
C ASN A 602 -17.54 -34.54 -29.01
N ILE A 603 -17.95 -33.80 -30.05
CA ILE A 603 -17.26 -32.60 -30.53
C ILE A 603 -17.46 -31.49 -29.49
N SER A 604 -16.39 -31.05 -28.82
CA SER A 604 -16.48 -30.03 -27.77
C SER A 604 -16.66 -28.63 -28.37
N LEU A 605 -17.77 -27.97 -28.01
CA LEU A 605 -18.20 -26.65 -28.46
C LEU A 605 -18.54 -25.78 -27.24
N ALA A 606 -17.67 -25.79 -26.22
CA ALA A 606 -17.89 -25.27 -24.87
C ALA A 606 -18.74 -23.97 -24.84
N PRO A 607 -19.87 -23.94 -24.09
CA PRO A 607 -20.32 -24.91 -23.08
C PRO A 607 -21.10 -26.12 -23.63
N TYR A 608 -21.19 -26.28 -24.96
CA TYR A 608 -21.94 -27.37 -25.60
C TYR A 608 -21.03 -28.52 -26.05
N GLU A 609 -21.65 -29.64 -26.42
CA GLU A 609 -21.03 -30.76 -27.10
C GLU A 609 -21.98 -31.23 -28.22
N LEU A 610 -21.44 -31.47 -29.42
CA LEU A 610 -22.17 -31.94 -30.59
C LEU A 610 -21.77 -33.37 -30.94
N THR A 611 -22.76 -34.22 -31.21
CA THR A 611 -22.58 -35.55 -31.78
C THR A 611 -23.44 -35.69 -33.03
N LEU A 612 -22.86 -36.18 -34.12
CA LEU A 612 -23.58 -36.55 -35.34
C LEU A 612 -23.64 -38.08 -35.46
N ASN A 613 -24.86 -38.62 -35.64
CA ASN A 613 -25.16 -40.06 -35.74
C ASN A 613 -25.94 -40.35 -37.03
N ASN A 614 -26.04 -41.62 -37.42
CA ASN A 614 -26.89 -42.10 -38.54
C ASN A 614 -26.69 -41.33 -39.88
N VAL A 615 -25.46 -40.85 -40.11
CA VAL A 615 -25.13 -39.96 -41.23
C VAL A 615 -25.13 -40.74 -42.53
N ARG A 616 -25.95 -40.32 -43.49
CA ARG A 616 -26.11 -40.98 -44.80
C ARG A 616 -26.32 -39.97 -45.93
N THR A 617 -25.92 -40.36 -47.13
CA THR A 617 -26.19 -39.60 -48.36
C THR A 617 -27.14 -40.37 -49.27
N THR A 618 -28.09 -39.67 -49.87
CA THR A 618 -29.00 -40.19 -50.92
C THR A 618 -29.03 -39.22 -52.08
N MET A 619 -29.36 -39.68 -53.29
CA MET A 619 -29.35 -38.88 -54.52
C MET A 619 -30.63 -39.17 -55.33
N ASP A 620 -31.14 -38.15 -55.99
CA ASP A 620 -32.28 -38.23 -56.91
C ASP A 620 -32.02 -37.37 -58.17
N GLN A 621 -33.03 -37.15 -59.01
CA GLN A 621 -32.90 -36.38 -60.26
C GLN A 621 -32.71 -34.86 -60.06
N THR A 622 -32.84 -34.36 -58.83
CA THR A 622 -32.67 -32.94 -58.47
C THR A 622 -31.33 -32.66 -57.78
N GLY A 623 -30.65 -33.69 -57.26
CA GLY A 623 -29.33 -33.58 -56.65
C GLY A 623 -29.14 -34.52 -55.46
N ILE A 624 -28.47 -34.02 -54.41
CA ILE A 624 -28.08 -34.82 -53.24
C ILE A 624 -28.83 -34.37 -52.00
N GLN A 625 -29.25 -35.37 -51.21
CA GLN A 625 -29.78 -35.19 -49.87
C GLN A 625 -28.77 -35.78 -48.87
N PHE A 626 -28.25 -34.96 -47.96
CA PHE A 626 -27.45 -35.39 -46.83
C PHE A 626 -28.34 -35.46 -45.59
N LYS A 627 -28.37 -36.61 -44.91
CA LYS A 627 -29.26 -36.84 -43.76
C LYS A 627 -28.51 -37.33 -42.55
N PHE A 628 -28.87 -36.83 -41.37
CA PHE A 628 -28.21 -37.15 -40.11
C PHE A 628 -29.17 -37.03 -38.92
N ASP A 629 -28.82 -37.70 -37.83
CA ASP A 629 -29.35 -37.43 -36.49
C ASP A 629 -28.26 -36.63 -35.73
N TYR A 630 -28.66 -35.78 -34.78
CA TYR A 630 -27.70 -35.09 -33.91
C TYR A 630 -28.15 -35.00 -32.46
N ASP A 631 -27.17 -34.99 -31.56
CA ASP A 631 -27.32 -34.63 -30.15
C ASP A 631 -26.49 -33.37 -29.90
N LEU A 632 -27.13 -32.27 -29.47
CA LEU A 632 -26.48 -31.04 -29.05
C LEU A 632 -26.76 -30.85 -27.56
N LEU A 633 -25.75 -31.09 -26.72
CA LEU A 633 -25.89 -31.15 -25.27
C LEU A 633 -25.14 -30.01 -24.59
N LYS A 634 -25.82 -29.20 -23.78
CA LYS A 634 -25.18 -28.23 -22.91
C LYS A 634 -24.56 -28.95 -21.70
N LYS A 635 -23.23 -28.98 -21.63
CA LYS A 635 -22.47 -29.76 -20.62
C LYS A 635 -22.27 -29.01 -19.30
N GLU A 636 -22.31 -27.69 -19.34
CA GLU A 636 -22.09 -26.83 -18.18
C GLU A 636 -23.22 -25.80 -18.04
N PRO A 637 -23.63 -25.41 -16.81
CA PRO A 637 -24.66 -24.39 -16.56
C PRO A 637 -24.17 -22.95 -16.84
N ALA A 638 -23.20 -22.79 -17.74
CA ALA A 638 -22.58 -21.52 -18.06
C ALA A 638 -23.52 -20.63 -18.89
N VAL A 639 -23.54 -19.33 -18.57
CA VAL A 639 -24.13 -18.30 -19.43
C VAL A 639 -23.11 -17.96 -20.53
N VAL A 640 -23.52 -17.89 -21.79
CA VAL A 640 -22.61 -17.63 -22.92
C VAL A 640 -23.33 -16.79 -23.97
N ASN A 641 -22.59 -15.90 -24.63
CA ASN A 641 -23.02 -15.35 -25.91
C ASN A 641 -22.27 -16.06 -27.04
N MET A 642 -23.03 -16.63 -27.98
CA MET A 642 -22.53 -17.40 -29.13
C MET A 642 -22.65 -16.62 -30.46
N GLU A 643 -23.05 -15.35 -30.39
CA GLU A 643 -23.16 -14.46 -31.54
C GLU A 643 -21.83 -14.31 -32.30
N GLY A 644 -21.90 -14.32 -33.63
CA GLY A 644 -20.72 -14.31 -34.50
C GLY A 644 -19.96 -15.65 -34.61
N ARG A 645 -20.30 -16.64 -33.77
CA ARG A 645 -19.81 -18.03 -33.88
C ARG A 645 -20.81 -18.90 -34.64
N LYS A 646 -20.31 -19.79 -35.49
CA LYS A 646 -21.09 -20.70 -36.33
C LYS A 646 -20.44 -22.09 -36.36
N ILE A 647 -21.25 -23.12 -36.50
CA ILE A 647 -20.76 -24.46 -36.86
C ILE A 647 -20.97 -24.67 -38.36
N VAL A 648 -19.93 -25.12 -39.05
CA VAL A 648 -20.00 -25.41 -40.48
C VAL A 648 -19.81 -26.91 -40.71
N ILE A 649 -20.88 -27.57 -41.14
CA ILE A 649 -20.85 -28.96 -41.59
C ILE A 649 -20.56 -28.94 -43.08
N GLU A 650 -19.47 -29.57 -43.50
CA GLU A 650 -19.01 -29.60 -44.89
C GLU A 650 -18.80 -31.05 -45.35
N VAL A 651 -19.30 -31.37 -46.54
CA VAL A 651 -19.05 -32.64 -47.21
C VAL A 651 -18.21 -32.36 -48.46
N ALA A 652 -17.06 -33.02 -48.58
CA ALA A 652 -16.17 -32.89 -49.71
C ALA A 652 -15.75 -34.28 -50.24
N ASP A 653 -15.84 -34.47 -51.56
CA ASP A 653 -15.33 -35.68 -52.23
C ASP A 653 -13.80 -35.71 -52.25
N GLU A 654 -13.21 -36.91 -52.18
CA GLU A 654 -11.75 -37.11 -52.20
C GLU A 654 -11.06 -36.58 -53.47
N ALA A 655 -11.75 -36.52 -54.61
CA ALA A 655 -11.22 -35.93 -55.85
C ALA A 655 -11.41 -34.41 -55.93
N GLY A 656 -11.98 -33.76 -54.90
CA GLY A 656 -12.23 -32.32 -54.86
C GLY A 656 -13.30 -31.81 -55.84
N LYS A 657 -13.96 -32.70 -56.58
CA LYS A 657 -14.94 -32.37 -57.63
C LYS A 657 -16.30 -31.91 -57.09
N PHE A 658 -16.70 -32.42 -55.94
CA PHE A 658 -17.96 -32.10 -55.30
C PHE A 658 -17.70 -31.65 -53.87
N LYS A 659 -18.33 -30.53 -53.47
CA LYS A 659 -18.21 -29.94 -52.15
C LYS A 659 -19.46 -29.12 -51.83
N PHE A 660 -20.06 -29.34 -50.67
CA PHE A 660 -21.04 -28.40 -50.10
C PHE A 660 -20.73 -28.13 -48.63
N SER A 661 -21.22 -27.02 -48.11
CA SER A 661 -21.17 -26.69 -46.69
C SER A 661 -22.45 -25.99 -46.24
N ARG A 662 -22.95 -26.36 -45.06
CA ARG A 662 -24.03 -25.67 -44.38
C ARG A 662 -23.51 -25.05 -43.08
N GLU A 663 -23.83 -23.77 -42.90
CA GLU A 663 -23.57 -23.06 -41.65
C GLU A 663 -24.80 -23.11 -40.75
N TYR A 664 -24.56 -23.17 -39.43
CA TYR A 664 -25.54 -23.12 -38.37
C TYR A 664 -25.09 -22.08 -37.34
N ASP A 665 -25.96 -21.13 -36.99
CA ASP A 665 -25.61 -19.99 -36.14
C ASP A 665 -25.63 -20.36 -34.66
N GLY A 666 -24.57 -20.04 -33.92
CA GLY A 666 -24.42 -20.39 -32.51
C GLY A 666 -25.46 -19.74 -31.60
N LYS A 667 -26.05 -18.60 -32.00
CA LYS A 667 -27.11 -17.93 -31.24
C LYS A 667 -28.42 -18.72 -31.20
N ASP A 668 -28.62 -19.66 -32.13
CA ASP A 668 -29.85 -20.44 -32.24
C ASP A 668 -29.90 -21.63 -31.27
N PHE A 669 -28.78 -21.99 -30.65
CA PHE A 669 -28.62 -23.21 -29.85
C PHE A 669 -29.61 -23.31 -28.68
N GLU A 670 -29.86 -22.21 -27.96
CA GLU A 670 -30.79 -22.17 -26.82
C GLU A 670 -32.25 -21.90 -27.25
N GLY A 671 -32.52 -21.90 -28.57
CA GLY A 671 -33.86 -21.71 -29.12
C GLY A 671 -34.75 -22.95 -28.96
N THR A 672 -36.05 -22.73 -28.77
CA THR A 672 -37.03 -23.82 -28.83
C THR A 672 -37.19 -24.32 -30.27
N ALA A 673 -36.88 -25.59 -30.51
CA ALA A 673 -37.19 -26.26 -31.77
C ALA A 673 -38.71 -26.22 -32.07
N ALA A 674 -39.06 -26.18 -33.36
CA ALA A 674 -40.45 -26.31 -33.78
C ALA A 674 -41.05 -27.66 -33.30
N LYS A 675 -42.29 -27.64 -32.80
CA LYS A 675 -42.97 -28.86 -32.36
C LYS A 675 -43.46 -29.66 -33.56
N GLU A 676 -43.16 -30.96 -33.59
CA GLU A 676 -43.89 -31.91 -34.43
C GLU A 676 -45.39 -31.82 -34.10
N GLY A 677 -46.20 -31.43 -35.09
CA GLY A 677 -47.67 -31.39 -34.96
C GLY A 677 -48.35 -30.18 -35.59
N ASP A 678 -47.66 -29.05 -35.82
CA ASP A 678 -48.28 -27.93 -36.53
C ASP A 678 -48.28 -28.18 -38.05
N SER A 679 -49.44 -27.99 -38.68
CA SER A 679 -49.75 -28.57 -39.99
C SER A 679 -49.40 -27.63 -41.14
N GLY A 680 -48.12 -27.58 -41.50
CA GLY A 680 -47.66 -26.88 -42.71
C GLY A 680 -46.19 -26.46 -42.72
N VAL A 681 -45.49 -26.54 -41.59
CA VAL A 681 -44.06 -26.21 -41.50
C VAL A 681 -43.23 -27.37 -42.06
N GLN A 682 -42.67 -27.19 -43.26
CA GLN A 682 -41.55 -28.04 -43.70
C GLN A 682 -40.37 -27.85 -42.74
N ASN A 683 -39.53 -28.88 -42.62
CA ASN A 683 -38.17 -28.92 -42.03
C ASN A 683 -37.60 -27.57 -41.51
N ASP A 684 -37.05 -27.56 -40.30
CA ASP A 684 -36.34 -26.42 -39.69
C ASP A 684 -34.95 -26.19 -40.37
N GLU A 685 -34.96 -25.97 -41.70
CA GLU A 685 -33.80 -26.04 -42.61
C GLU A 685 -32.81 -24.88 -42.37
N GLY A 686 -32.03 -24.95 -41.29
CA GLY A 686 -30.90 -24.06 -41.03
C GLY A 686 -30.43 -23.93 -39.58
N ARG A 687 -31.08 -24.56 -38.61
CA ARG A 687 -30.82 -24.32 -37.17
C ARG A 687 -30.35 -25.59 -36.46
N LEU A 688 -29.51 -25.43 -35.43
CA LEU A 688 -29.20 -26.47 -34.45
C LEU A 688 -29.68 -25.96 -33.09
N THR A 689 -30.42 -26.78 -32.34
CA THR A 689 -30.98 -26.46 -31.03
C THR A 689 -30.57 -27.52 -30.01
N VAL A 690 -30.47 -27.15 -28.74
CA VAL A 690 -30.12 -28.08 -27.66
C VAL A 690 -31.19 -29.17 -27.53
N GLY A 691 -30.77 -30.43 -27.65
CA GLY A 691 -31.66 -31.60 -27.68
C GLY A 691 -31.11 -32.74 -28.52
N SER A 692 -31.94 -33.76 -28.71
CA SER A 692 -31.69 -34.91 -29.60
C SER A 692 -32.67 -34.86 -30.77
N HIS A 693 -32.16 -34.74 -31.99
CA HIS A 693 -32.94 -34.51 -33.20
C HIS A 693 -32.63 -35.56 -34.27
N LYS A 694 -33.62 -35.93 -35.09
CA LYS A 694 -33.50 -37.04 -36.05
C LYS A 694 -33.90 -36.64 -37.47
N ASN A 695 -33.34 -37.33 -38.45
CA ASN A 695 -33.59 -37.16 -39.88
C ASN A 695 -33.46 -35.70 -40.37
N GLN A 696 -32.53 -34.93 -39.80
CA GLN A 696 -32.17 -33.63 -40.35
C GLN A 696 -31.69 -33.79 -41.79
N GLU A 697 -32.09 -32.89 -42.67
CA GLU A 697 -31.93 -33.02 -44.11
C GLU A 697 -31.34 -31.74 -44.70
N ILE A 698 -30.23 -31.88 -45.43
CA ILE A 698 -29.65 -30.81 -46.26
C ILE A 698 -29.80 -31.23 -47.72
N LYS A 699 -30.53 -30.44 -48.51
CA LYS A 699 -30.70 -30.64 -49.95
C LYS A 699 -29.70 -29.78 -50.73
N VAL A 700 -28.98 -30.40 -51.65
CA VAL A 700 -28.03 -29.74 -52.56
C VAL A 700 -28.53 -29.97 -53.98
N ALA A 701 -29.13 -28.92 -54.56
CA ALA A 701 -29.66 -28.93 -55.91
C ALA A 701 -28.51 -28.83 -56.93
N ASP A 702 -27.98 -29.98 -57.32
CA ASP A 702 -26.91 -30.14 -58.30
C ASP A 702 -27.22 -31.38 -59.18
N PRO A 703 -27.88 -31.18 -60.33
CA PRO A 703 -28.20 -32.27 -61.26
C PRO A 703 -26.97 -32.96 -61.87
N ASP A 704 -25.82 -32.26 -61.94
CA ASP A 704 -24.58 -32.78 -62.51
C ASP A 704 -23.69 -33.48 -61.47
N ALA A 705 -24.05 -33.43 -60.18
CA ALA A 705 -23.37 -34.16 -59.10
C ALA A 705 -23.24 -35.67 -59.40
N ILE A 706 -24.21 -36.24 -60.12
CA ILE A 706 -24.22 -37.64 -60.57
C ILE A 706 -23.02 -37.99 -61.48
N TYR A 707 -22.44 -37.01 -62.18
CA TYR A 707 -21.23 -37.17 -63.02
C TYR A 707 -19.94 -36.77 -62.29
N SER A 708 -20.06 -35.97 -61.22
CA SER A 708 -18.93 -35.47 -60.44
C SER A 708 -18.48 -36.43 -59.33
N ILE A 709 -19.39 -37.24 -58.78
CA ILE A 709 -19.14 -38.15 -57.65
C ILE A 709 -18.73 -39.56 -58.12
N SER A 710 -17.87 -40.20 -57.32
CA SER A 710 -17.48 -41.59 -57.52
C SER A 710 -18.19 -42.51 -56.52
N PHE A 711 -19.26 -43.17 -56.97
CA PHE A 711 -20.23 -43.97 -56.18
C PHE A 711 -19.67 -45.12 -55.33
N ILE A 712 -18.36 -45.40 -55.40
CA ILE A 712 -17.67 -46.48 -54.67
C ILE A 712 -16.56 -45.91 -53.75
N LYS A 713 -16.38 -44.58 -53.71
CA LYS A 713 -15.39 -43.90 -52.87
C LYS A 713 -15.98 -43.37 -51.56
N HIS A 714 -15.11 -42.75 -50.76
CA HIS A 714 -15.49 -42.01 -49.58
C HIS A 714 -15.61 -40.51 -49.87
N TYR A 715 -16.39 -39.84 -49.03
CA TYR A 715 -16.33 -38.41 -48.80
C TYR A 715 -15.72 -38.13 -47.43
N LYS A 716 -15.25 -36.90 -47.23
CA LYS A 716 -14.92 -36.36 -45.90
C LYS A 716 -16.09 -35.53 -45.40
N LEU A 717 -16.64 -35.93 -44.26
CA LEU A 717 -17.50 -35.11 -43.42
C LEU A 717 -16.60 -34.30 -42.49
N ASN A 718 -16.44 -33.02 -42.81
CA ASN A 718 -15.68 -32.05 -42.03
C ASN A 718 -16.65 -31.24 -41.14
N VAL A 719 -16.32 -31.04 -39.87
CA VAL A 719 -16.99 -30.07 -39.00
C VAL A 719 -15.97 -28.99 -38.64
N TYR A 720 -16.33 -27.74 -38.88
CA TYR A 720 -15.53 -26.57 -38.51
C TYR A 720 -16.24 -25.76 -37.43
N ASP A 721 -15.45 -25.19 -36.51
CA ASP A 721 -15.83 -24.00 -35.76
C ASP A 721 -15.52 -22.78 -36.64
N SER A 722 -16.41 -21.81 -36.67
CA SER A 722 -16.27 -20.60 -37.49
C SER A 722 -16.58 -19.37 -36.63
N TYR A 723 -15.71 -18.37 -36.70
CA TYR A 723 -15.87 -17.13 -35.96
C TYR A 723 -15.58 -15.94 -36.88
N GLN A 724 -16.54 -15.02 -36.99
CA GLN A 724 -16.48 -13.86 -37.89
C GLN A 724 -16.13 -14.21 -39.36
N GLY A 725 -16.46 -15.42 -39.81
CA GLY A 725 -16.25 -15.91 -41.18
C GLY A 725 -14.93 -16.66 -41.41
N GLN A 726 -13.97 -16.62 -40.47
CA GLN A 726 -12.79 -17.48 -40.51
C GLN A 726 -13.08 -18.81 -39.82
N LYS A 727 -12.53 -19.93 -40.34
CA LYS A 727 -12.93 -21.28 -39.89
C LYS A 727 -11.77 -22.20 -39.54
N LYS A 728 -11.89 -22.89 -38.40
CA LYS A 728 -10.95 -23.90 -37.90
C LYS A 728 -11.59 -25.28 -37.98
N LEU A 729 -10.89 -26.24 -38.60
CA LEU A 729 -11.34 -27.64 -38.65
C LEU A 729 -11.23 -28.25 -37.24
N ILE A 730 -12.32 -28.83 -36.72
CA ILE A 730 -12.36 -29.43 -35.38
C ILE A 730 -12.60 -30.95 -35.43
N ALA A 731 -13.32 -31.45 -36.43
CA ALA A 731 -13.52 -32.87 -36.68
C ALA A 731 -13.53 -33.18 -38.18
N SER A 732 -13.06 -34.38 -38.56
CA SER A 732 -13.11 -34.87 -39.94
C SER A 732 -13.27 -36.40 -39.95
N LYS A 733 -14.39 -36.90 -40.49
CA LYS A 733 -14.63 -38.34 -40.69
C LYS A 733 -14.70 -38.72 -42.17
N GLN A 734 -13.99 -39.77 -42.56
CA GLN A 734 -14.11 -40.41 -43.86
C GLN A 734 -15.29 -41.40 -43.84
N ILE A 735 -16.23 -41.28 -44.77
CA ILE A 735 -17.48 -42.07 -44.84
C ILE A 735 -17.72 -42.50 -46.29
N GLN A 736 -18.16 -43.73 -46.55
CA GLN A 736 -18.44 -44.20 -47.91
C GLN A 736 -19.73 -43.57 -48.45
N TRP A 737 -19.72 -43.11 -49.71
CA TRP A 737 -20.90 -42.60 -50.40
C TRP A 737 -22.05 -43.62 -50.37
N PHE A 738 -23.29 -43.14 -50.12
CA PHE A 738 -24.52 -43.95 -50.10
C PHE A 738 -24.57 -45.07 -49.06
N THR A 739 -23.75 -44.96 -48.00
CA THR A 739 -23.85 -45.80 -46.78
C THR A 739 -24.35 -44.98 -45.59
N THR A 740 -24.77 -45.67 -44.53
CA THR A 740 -25.06 -45.04 -43.22
C THR A 740 -23.88 -45.24 -42.29
N MET A 741 -23.38 -44.16 -41.70
CA MET A 741 -22.45 -44.18 -40.58
C MET A 741 -23.24 -44.07 -39.28
N GLU A 742 -23.17 -45.09 -38.42
CA GLU A 742 -23.89 -45.17 -37.14
C GLU A 742 -23.31 -44.21 -36.10
#